data_AF-A0A4P7SHY5-F1
#
_entry.id   AF-A0A4P7SHY5-F1
#
_cell.length_a   1.000
_cell.length_b   1.000
_cell.length_c   1.000
_cell.angle_alpha   90.00
_cell.angle_beta   90.00
_cell.angle_gamma   90.00
#
_symmetry.space_group_name_H-M   'P 1'
#
loop_
_entity.id
_entity.type
_entity.pdbx_description
1 polymer ?
#
loop_
_entity_poly.entity_id
_entity_poly.type
_entity_poly.pdbx_seq_one_letter_code
_entity_poly.pdbx_strand_id
1 'polypeptide(L)'
;MGMTHQDTRPARAGQRHAAVTTGFTLVLGVAVVVPPAAAAAEQPGPDPWVSTIPEGYHRFTAPQADVERILGSRPQVLELQGNIGPSGTWSDLAMDPNGSNYQTTVGPLEPGLYYYRYTATWPDRTTTSFREPTSPVAVTSHPEWNTLFVPGPSVQWMSDVPAGGDVRELTYASPVTDDERSTLVWTPPGYDADRAEPYPVLYLLADGTQSAREWAELGRVPQVLDNLAAEGRLAPMVVVMAEVGGADPRAELLDGVVAAAQDAYRVSDEAGGQAVAGIGDGGYQALNVLRTDPGVFGSVGSFSGRLRGSISGSVARAINESTDLLRVYVGNVLDPAYNQNEALLRTLEQAGVEHQFDGVDPDSGGTWDTWREGLRDFASRVFRDGTDAGPRAGHLPLDAPYTAPAAGSITTPHIGANGIVTFETGTQWADAKGVTVWANWAPNGAWFRVPMTKVGDRWRLSMGPLDGFYYYRYVVDGVDQKDPADEVNTLTGVSPLFVPGTTDRMLGDVPAGRGGELSVLTYDSAVAGEERSAYVWTPPGYDAGRAEPYPVLYLNHGGGQSWGDWVEVGRAKQILDNYSVDGSIVPMVVVMGNGNVPDFPAELLDNMAPAARAKYNIASDAARQGIAGLSMGAMHTLTTWLTRPGEFGWMGAFSGGLFFTTPEFDPAAVNAETRLARVYTGDVTDFTYQHTMNLLDLLEENGIEHEFAGVTVGPHGFDTWQRNLIDLLPRLFRPETGAGIPLRAVVPEGEQGVLALSVADHGDGVTLGAAGNAGDRLRFTGALPAVTVTDSRSVAQAGASGWAVSGQAYAFTSGTRLLDAQHLGWRPRVETARAGLTAGAERATVLGGGEGLAVPGRLASATPEGRFGSATLGADLVLEVPVDTAPGTYEGTLTLSLFPVD
;
A
#
# COMPACT_ATOMS: atom_id res chain seq x y z
N MET A 1 55.49 -8.13 -36.62
CA MET A 1 56.77 -8.40 -37.33
C MET A 1 57.78 -8.75 -36.24
N GLY A 2 58.32 -9.97 -36.23
CA GLY A 2 58.87 -10.61 -35.01
C GLY A 2 57.73 -11.23 -34.16
N MET A 3 57.76 -12.45 -33.58
CA MET A 3 58.82 -13.35 -33.03
C MET A 3 59.17 -13.05 -31.54
N THR A 4 59.29 -14.00 -30.59
CA THR A 4 59.31 -15.49 -30.67
C THR A 4 59.20 -16.24 -29.31
N HIS A 5 58.85 -17.55 -29.35
CA HIS A 5 59.20 -18.68 -28.42
C HIS A 5 58.68 -18.67 -26.95
N GLN A 6 58.08 -19.75 -26.37
CA GLN A 6 58.53 -21.14 -26.01
C GLN A 6 59.53 -21.19 -24.82
N ASP A 7 59.57 -22.17 -23.88
CA ASP A 7 58.78 -23.39 -23.50
C ASP A 7 59.03 -23.63 -21.95
N THR A 8 58.81 -24.72 -21.18
CA THR A 8 58.55 -26.17 -21.39
C THR A 8 57.85 -26.83 -20.17
N ARG A 9 57.35 -28.08 -20.31
CA ARG A 9 56.95 -29.01 -19.20
C ARG A 9 58.17 -29.72 -18.55
N PRO A 10 58.01 -30.49 -17.43
CA PRO A 10 57.91 -31.97 -17.54
C PRO A 10 57.09 -32.68 -16.39
N ALA A 11 56.32 -33.77 -16.64
CA ALA A 11 56.64 -35.23 -16.40
C ALA A 11 56.52 -35.74 -14.93
N ARG A 12 56.28 -37.02 -14.54
CA ARG A 12 55.91 -38.35 -15.12
C ARG A 12 55.45 -39.25 -13.92
N ALA A 13 54.42 -40.13 -13.93
CA ALA A 13 54.10 -41.37 -14.69
C ALA A 13 54.56 -42.71 -14.04
N GLY A 14 53.70 -43.76 -14.08
CA GLY A 14 54.00 -45.17 -13.70
C GLY A 14 52.78 -45.96 -13.15
N GLN A 15 51.97 -46.63 -13.99
CA GLN A 15 52.07 -48.05 -14.43
C GLN A 15 51.95 -49.16 -13.35
N ARG A 16 50.92 -50.02 -13.47
CA ARG A 16 51.02 -51.44 -13.94
C ARG A 16 49.65 -52.14 -14.03
N HIS A 17 49.57 -53.26 -14.76
CA HIS A 17 48.38 -54.11 -14.93
C HIS A 17 48.61 -55.54 -14.42
N ALA A 18 47.52 -56.23 -14.06
CA ALA A 18 47.38 -57.68 -14.16
C ALA A 18 45.90 -58.04 -14.43
N ALA A 19 45.64 -59.01 -15.31
CA ALA A 19 44.34 -59.66 -15.53
C ALA A 19 44.32 -61.01 -14.74
N VAL A 20 43.31 -61.89 -14.72
CA VAL A 20 42.40 -62.48 -15.73
C VAL A 20 41.18 -63.05 -14.95
N THR A 21 39.93 -63.13 -15.44
CA THR A 21 39.39 -64.34 -16.13
C THR A 21 37.96 -64.14 -16.70
N THR A 22 37.77 -64.69 -17.90
CA THR A 22 36.56 -65.06 -18.69
C THR A 22 35.35 -65.52 -17.86
N GLY A 23 34.07 -65.36 -18.27
CA GLY A 23 33.43 -64.80 -19.49
C GLY A 23 31.97 -64.39 -19.18
N PHE A 24 31.11 -63.96 -20.11
CA PHE A 24 30.72 -64.64 -21.36
C PHE A 24 29.97 -63.69 -22.35
N THR A 25 29.99 -64.03 -23.64
CA THR A 25 29.09 -63.56 -24.75
C THR A 25 28.76 -62.07 -24.93
N LEU A 26 29.09 -61.57 -26.13
CA LEU A 26 28.75 -60.25 -26.65
C LEU A 26 27.37 -60.25 -27.34
N VAL A 27 26.55 -59.22 -27.11
CA VAL A 27 25.50 -58.76 -28.03
C VAL A 27 25.58 -57.24 -28.10
N LEU A 28 25.57 -56.66 -29.31
CA LEU A 28 25.66 -55.20 -29.47
C LEU A 28 24.28 -54.56 -29.23
N GLY A 29 24.15 -53.77 -28.18
CA GLY A 29 23.21 -52.65 -28.15
C GLY A 29 23.90 -51.42 -28.74
N VAL A 30 23.35 -50.83 -29.80
CA VAL A 30 23.82 -49.52 -30.28
C VAL A 30 23.30 -48.47 -29.31
N ALA A 31 24.17 -48.02 -28.40
CA ALA A 31 23.86 -46.91 -27.51
C ALA A 31 23.79 -45.62 -28.35
N VAL A 32 22.57 -45.14 -28.57
CA VAL A 32 22.36 -43.75 -29.02
C VAL A 32 22.91 -42.86 -27.91
N VAL A 33 23.96 -42.10 -28.22
CA VAL A 33 24.46 -41.05 -27.32
C VAL A 33 23.48 -39.90 -27.40
N VAL A 34 22.42 -39.99 -26.59
CA VAL A 34 21.57 -38.83 -26.28
C VAL A 34 22.49 -37.82 -25.60
N PRO A 35 22.65 -36.59 -26.12
CA PRO A 35 23.37 -35.56 -25.39
C PRO A 35 22.67 -35.34 -24.04
N PRO A 36 23.39 -34.99 -22.96
CA PRO A 36 22.73 -34.64 -21.71
C PRO A 36 21.72 -33.54 -22.02
N ALA A 37 20.47 -33.70 -21.57
CA ALA A 37 19.48 -32.65 -21.67
C ALA A 37 20.10 -31.38 -21.08
N ALA A 38 19.99 -30.26 -21.80
CA ALA A 38 20.40 -28.98 -21.25
C ALA A 38 19.65 -28.80 -19.94
N ALA A 39 20.37 -28.69 -18.82
CA ALA A 39 19.74 -28.33 -17.57
C ALA A 39 19.03 -27.00 -17.83
N ALA A 40 17.74 -26.93 -17.52
CA ALA A 40 17.04 -25.66 -17.49
C ALA A 40 17.88 -24.72 -16.60
N ALA A 41 18.26 -23.56 -17.13
CA ALA A 41 19.02 -22.61 -16.35
C ALA A 41 18.22 -22.29 -15.10
N GLU A 42 18.82 -22.46 -13.92
CA GLU A 42 18.21 -22.01 -12.68
C GLU A 42 17.86 -20.53 -12.87
N GLN A 43 16.60 -20.15 -12.63
CA GLN A 43 16.21 -18.76 -12.80
C GLN A 43 17.11 -17.91 -11.90
N PRO A 44 17.84 -16.93 -12.47
CA PRO A 44 18.85 -16.20 -11.72
C PRO A 44 18.17 -15.45 -10.56
N GLY A 45 18.77 -15.55 -9.38
CA GLY A 45 18.17 -15.08 -8.14
C GLY A 45 17.90 -13.57 -8.10
N PRO A 46 17.13 -13.09 -7.11
CA PRO A 46 16.91 -11.66 -6.91
C PRO A 46 18.25 -10.91 -6.71
N ASP A 47 18.24 -9.60 -6.99
CA ASP A 47 19.38 -8.71 -6.71
C ASP A 47 19.89 -8.96 -5.27
N PRO A 48 21.15 -9.41 -5.08
CA PRO A 48 21.66 -9.79 -3.76
C PRO A 48 21.84 -8.61 -2.80
N TRP A 49 21.69 -7.37 -3.28
CA TRP A 49 21.66 -6.15 -2.47
C TRP A 49 20.24 -5.78 -2.03
N VAL A 50 19.20 -6.47 -2.49
CA VAL A 50 17.80 -6.23 -2.09
C VAL A 50 17.28 -7.35 -1.18
N SER A 51 16.56 -6.98 -0.12
CA SER A 51 15.93 -7.92 0.80
C SER A 51 14.62 -7.37 1.34
N THR A 52 13.56 -8.19 1.36
CA THR A 52 12.27 -7.83 1.98
C THR A 52 12.29 -8.22 3.46
N ILE A 53 11.89 -7.32 4.35
CA ILE A 53 11.73 -7.59 5.79
C ILE A 53 10.28 -8.06 6.10
N PRO A 54 10.00 -8.70 7.26
CA PRO A 54 8.71 -9.35 7.53
C PRO A 54 7.45 -8.46 7.41
N GLU A 55 7.63 -7.15 7.41
CA GLU A 55 6.60 -6.12 7.34
C GLU A 55 6.38 -5.57 5.91
N GLY A 56 7.03 -6.13 4.89
CA GLY A 56 6.84 -5.77 3.46
C GLY A 56 7.73 -4.64 2.92
N TYR A 57 8.65 -4.11 3.73
CA TYR A 57 9.60 -3.08 3.31
C TYR A 57 10.80 -3.72 2.61
N HIS A 58 11.37 -3.01 1.64
CA HIS A 58 12.50 -3.44 0.83
C HIS A 58 13.77 -2.69 1.27
N ARG A 59 14.73 -3.42 1.82
CA ARG A 59 16.03 -2.93 2.25
C ARG A 59 17.07 -3.13 1.15
N PHE A 60 17.66 -2.02 0.71
CA PHE A 60 18.75 -1.97 -0.26
C PHE A 60 20.08 -1.84 0.50
N THR A 61 21.05 -2.71 0.20
CA THR A 61 22.32 -2.87 0.93
C THR A 61 23.47 -3.09 -0.06
N ALA A 62 24.17 -2.02 -0.43
CA ALA A 62 25.34 -2.09 -1.30
C ALA A 62 26.64 -2.18 -0.46
N PRO A 63 27.44 -3.26 -0.55
CA PRO A 63 28.71 -3.36 0.18
C PRO A 63 29.70 -2.28 -0.30
N GLN A 64 30.31 -1.53 0.64
CA GLN A 64 31.22 -0.42 0.30
C GLN A 64 32.40 -0.91 -0.56
N ALA A 65 32.92 -2.11 -0.28
CA ALA A 65 34.01 -2.71 -1.05
C ALA A 65 33.63 -3.04 -2.50
N ASP A 66 32.38 -3.40 -2.78
CA ASP A 66 31.91 -3.67 -4.15
C ASP A 66 31.62 -2.38 -4.91
N VAL A 67 31.07 -1.36 -4.24
CA VAL A 67 30.92 -0.01 -4.80
C VAL A 67 32.28 0.59 -5.15
N GLU A 68 33.27 0.50 -4.25
CA GLU A 68 34.66 0.92 -4.50
C GLU A 68 35.33 0.11 -5.63
N ARG A 69 35.03 -1.19 -5.76
CA ARG A 69 35.50 -2.07 -6.84
C ARG A 69 34.89 -1.72 -8.21
N ILE A 70 33.62 -1.32 -8.26
CA ILE A 70 32.92 -0.95 -9.50
C ILE A 70 33.35 0.44 -9.98
N LEU A 71 33.42 1.41 -9.06
CA LEU A 71 33.73 2.82 -9.37
C LEU A 71 35.23 3.16 -9.34
N GLY A 72 36.08 2.23 -8.89
CA GLY A 72 37.52 2.42 -8.74
C GLY A 72 37.94 3.32 -7.56
N SER A 73 37.00 3.96 -6.87
CA SER A 73 37.23 4.73 -5.64
C SER A 73 35.91 4.94 -4.87
N ARG A 74 36.01 5.43 -3.63
CA ARG A 74 34.85 5.62 -2.74
C ARG A 74 34.09 6.92 -3.06
N PRO A 75 32.77 6.88 -3.29
CA PRO A 75 31.98 8.10 -3.56
C PRO A 75 31.71 8.90 -2.28
N GLN A 76 31.37 10.18 -2.44
CA GLN A 76 31.00 11.05 -1.31
C GLN A 76 29.58 10.74 -0.80
N VAL A 77 28.65 10.51 -1.73
CA VAL A 77 27.26 10.10 -1.46
C VAL A 77 26.94 8.94 -2.40
N LEU A 78 26.18 7.95 -1.93
CA LEU A 78 25.55 6.94 -2.76
C LEU A 78 24.02 7.08 -2.65
N GLU A 79 23.35 6.92 -3.77
CA GLU A 79 21.91 7.11 -3.91
C GLU A 79 21.28 5.93 -4.63
N LEU A 80 20.10 5.51 -4.18
CA LEU A 80 19.18 4.69 -4.94
C LEU A 80 18.33 5.63 -5.80
N GLN A 81 18.28 5.43 -7.10
CA GLN A 81 17.47 6.23 -8.03
C GLN A 81 16.54 5.33 -8.84
N GLY A 82 15.25 5.63 -8.96
CA GLY A 82 14.32 4.81 -9.76
C GLY A 82 12.89 5.33 -9.77
N ASN A 83 11.96 4.60 -10.39
CA ASN A 83 10.51 4.90 -10.38
C ASN A 83 9.83 4.62 -9.02
N ILE A 84 10.55 4.83 -7.92
CA ILE A 84 10.11 4.53 -6.54
C ILE A 84 9.27 5.64 -5.91
N GLY A 85 9.12 6.79 -6.57
CA GLY A 85 8.30 7.91 -6.09
C GLY A 85 6.81 7.80 -6.45
N PRO A 86 6.00 8.77 -6.00
CA PRO A 86 4.56 8.79 -6.27
C PRO A 86 4.23 8.70 -7.77
N SER A 87 3.23 7.90 -8.14
CA SER A 87 2.86 7.61 -9.53
C SER A 87 4.04 7.23 -10.46
N GLY A 88 5.02 6.50 -9.92
CA GLY A 88 6.21 6.08 -10.66
C GLY A 88 7.23 7.21 -10.92
N THR A 89 7.08 8.37 -10.29
CA THR A 89 7.97 9.53 -10.50
C THR A 89 9.41 9.17 -10.15
N TRP A 90 10.33 9.39 -11.10
CA TRP A 90 11.76 9.11 -10.90
C TRP A 90 12.31 9.92 -9.73
N SER A 91 12.83 9.21 -8.72
CA SER A 91 13.15 9.73 -7.40
C SER A 91 14.48 9.21 -6.88
N ASP A 92 15.21 10.08 -6.18
CA ASP A 92 16.53 9.82 -5.60
C ASP A 92 16.45 9.72 -4.07
N LEU A 93 16.92 8.62 -3.51
CA LEU A 93 16.97 8.33 -2.07
C LEU A 93 18.41 8.11 -1.63
N ALA A 94 18.84 8.77 -0.54
CA ALA A 94 20.17 8.58 0.02
C ALA A 94 20.36 7.17 0.60
N MET A 95 21.57 6.62 0.46
CA MET A 95 22.00 5.39 1.12
C MET A 95 23.11 5.69 2.12
N ASP A 96 22.79 5.62 3.41
CA ASP A 96 23.71 5.99 4.48
C ASP A 96 24.78 4.91 4.75
N PRO A 97 26.03 5.28 5.09
CA PRO A 97 27.05 4.32 5.48
C PRO A 97 26.70 3.63 6.81
N ASN A 98 26.35 2.35 6.76
CA ASN A 98 26.14 1.50 7.94
C ASN A 98 27.16 0.37 7.97
N GLY A 99 28.12 0.44 8.90
CA GLY A 99 29.22 -0.51 9.00
C GLY A 99 30.03 -0.61 7.70
N SER A 100 30.07 -1.81 7.10
CA SER A 100 30.72 -2.09 5.81
C SER A 100 29.90 -1.75 4.57
N ASN A 101 28.66 -1.27 4.74
CA ASN A 101 27.67 -1.16 3.67
C ASN A 101 27.21 0.29 3.49
N TYR A 102 26.61 0.61 2.35
CA TYR A 102 25.65 1.70 2.19
C TYR A 102 24.25 1.08 2.27
N GLN A 103 23.32 1.68 3.03
CA GLN A 103 21.99 1.11 3.23
C GLN A 103 20.87 2.14 3.16
N THR A 104 19.71 1.70 2.66
CA THR A 104 18.44 2.42 2.80
C THR A 104 17.27 1.44 2.85
N THR A 105 16.06 1.87 3.19
CA THR A 105 14.88 1.00 3.27
C THR A 105 13.63 1.75 2.82
N VAL A 106 12.90 1.15 1.89
CA VAL A 106 11.72 1.73 1.23
C VAL A 106 10.53 0.80 1.37
N GLY A 107 9.36 1.35 1.69
CA GLY A 107 8.10 0.62 1.58
C GLY A 107 7.17 0.83 2.77
N PRO A 108 6.15 -0.03 2.98
CA PRO A 108 5.75 -1.10 2.05
C PRO A 108 5.56 -0.53 0.64
N LEU A 109 6.15 -1.19 -0.36
CA LEU A 109 6.00 -0.76 -1.76
C LEU A 109 4.68 -1.31 -2.30
N GLU A 110 4.00 -0.52 -3.12
CA GLU A 110 2.82 -1.00 -3.82
C GLU A 110 3.20 -2.17 -4.76
N PRO A 111 2.29 -3.13 -4.99
CA PRO A 111 2.56 -4.19 -5.95
C PRO A 111 2.75 -3.62 -7.35
N GLY A 112 3.87 -3.93 -7.99
CA GLY A 112 4.31 -3.26 -9.22
C GLY A 112 5.66 -3.75 -9.74
N LEU A 113 6.08 -3.25 -10.91
CA LEU A 113 7.44 -3.42 -11.40
C LEU A 113 8.23 -2.12 -11.25
N TYR A 114 9.16 -2.12 -10.32
CA TYR A 114 10.12 -1.06 -10.13
C TYR A 114 11.37 -1.29 -10.97
N TYR A 115 11.97 -0.21 -11.46
CA TYR A 115 13.26 -0.18 -12.12
C TYR A 115 14.11 0.96 -11.54
N TYR A 116 15.35 0.63 -11.21
CA TYR A 116 16.22 1.48 -10.38
C TYR A 116 17.70 1.26 -10.69
N ARG A 117 18.53 2.18 -10.23
CA ARG A 117 19.99 2.14 -10.34
C ARG A 117 20.63 2.71 -9.07
N TYR A 118 21.93 2.53 -8.94
CA TYR A 118 22.73 3.20 -7.92
C TYR A 118 23.49 4.37 -8.56
N THR A 119 23.46 5.54 -7.94
CA THR A 119 24.18 6.72 -8.41
C THR A 119 25.12 7.23 -7.33
N ALA A 120 26.40 7.28 -7.68
CA ALA A 120 27.45 7.87 -6.87
C ALA A 120 27.60 9.36 -7.19
N THR A 121 27.76 10.20 -6.17
CA THR A 121 28.15 11.61 -6.30
C THR A 121 29.58 11.82 -5.80
N TRP A 122 30.37 12.56 -6.57
CA TRP A 122 31.77 12.88 -6.28
C TRP A 122 31.95 14.27 -5.63
N PRO A 123 33.11 14.57 -5.01
CA PRO A 123 33.35 15.86 -4.34
C PRO A 123 33.26 17.12 -5.20
N ASP A 124 33.32 17.00 -6.53
CA ASP A 124 33.10 18.09 -7.49
C ASP A 124 31.63 18.20 -7.96
N ARG A 125 30.75 17.33 -7.43
CA ARG A 125 29.33 17.13 -7.78
C ARG A 125 29.09 16.56 -9.17
N THR A 126 30.09 15.97 -9.82
CA THR A 126 29.83 15.03 -10.91
C THR A 126 29.21 13.75 -10.35
N THR A 127 28.46 13.03 -11.19
CA THR A 127 27.79 11.78 -10.80
C THR A 127 28.22 10.61 -11.68
N THR A 128 28.02 9.38 -11.20
CA THR A 128 28.28 8.15 -11.96
C THR A 128 27.26 7.08 -11.55
N SER A 129 26.47 6.62 -12.51
CA SER A 129 25.44 5.60 -12.28
C SER A 129 25.91 4.21 -12.66
N PHE A 130 25.44 3.20 -11.92
CA PHE A 130 25.77 1.80 -12.08
C PHE A 130 24.65 0.92 -11.49
N ARG A 131 24.73 -0.40 -11.71
CA ARG A 131 23.84 -1.39 -11.09
C ARG A 131 24.62 -2.46 -10.33
N GLU A 132 23.90 -3.31 -9.61
CA GLU A 132 24.47 -4.55 -9.06
C GLU A 132 24.91 -5.48 -10.23
N PRO A 133 26.21 -5.85 -10.35
CA PRO A 133 26.72 -6.57 -11.53
C PRO A 133 26.22 -8.01 -11.75
N THR A 134 25.65 -8.69 -10.74
CA THR A 134 25.11 -10.06 -10.85
C THR A 134 23.61 -10.12 -11.11
N SER A 135 22.92 -8.97 -11.01
CA SER A 135 21.47 -8.81 -11.18
C SER A 135 20.92 -9.50 -12.44
N PRO A 136 19.81 -10.26 -12.30
CA PRO A 136 19.29 -11.19 -13.31
C PRO A 136 18.83 -10.53 -14.60
N VAL A 137 18.26 -9.32 -14.49
CA VAL A 137 17.59 -8.61 -15.58
C VAL A 137 18.34 -7.30 -15.83
N ALA A 138 18.93 -7.20 -17.01
CA ALA A 138 19.31 -5.92 -17.58
C ALA A 138 18.09 -5.30 -18.26
N VAL A 139 17.97 -3.97 -18.21
CA VAL A 139 17.15 -3.24 -19.18
C VAL A 139 18.07 -2.95 -20.38
N THR A 140 17.67 -3.33 -21.59
CA THR A 140 18.57 -3.32 -22.76
C THR A 140 18.97 -1.91 -23.20
N SER A 141 18.07 -0.93 -23.18
CA SER A 141 18.36 0.49 -23.45
C SER A 141 19.06 1.20 -22.27
N HIS A 142 18.79 0.74 -21.05
CA HIS A 142 19.29 1.29 -19.79
C HIS A 142 20.15 0.26 -19.04
N PRO A 143 21.36 -0.04 -19.54
CA PRO A 143 22.19 -1.13 -19.01
C PRO A 143 22.64 -0.90 -17.56
N GLU A 144 22.48 0.31 -17.02
CA GLU A 144 22.71 0.64 -15.62
C GLU A 144 21.49 0.47 -14.70
N TRP A 145 20.36 -0.07 -15.18
CA TRP A 145 19.17 -0.35 -14.37
C TRP A 145 19.06 -1.83 -13.96
N ASN A 146 18.53 -2.05 -12.77
CA ASN A 146 18.00 -3.31 -12.22
C ASN A 146 16.47 -3.21 -12.13
N THR A 147 15.79 -4.36 -12.09
CA THR A 147 14.34 -4.46 -11.86
C THR A 147 14.00 -5.13 -10.53
N LEU A 148 12.95 -4.67 -9.85
CA LEU A 148 12.35 -5.29 -8.66
C LEU A 148 10.85 -5.44 -8.89
N PHE A 149 10.37 -6.67 -8.98
CA PHE A 149 8.93 -6.95 -8.98
C PHE A 149 8.44 -7.14 -7.55
N VAL A 150 7.46 -6.33 -7.13
CA VAL A 150 6.77 -6.47 -5.86
C VAL A 150 5.43 -7.17 -6.13
N PRO A 151 5.23 -8.44 -5.72
CA PRO A 151 4.03 -9.20 -6.03
C PRO A 151 2.85 -8.81 -5.12
N GLY A 152 1.64 -8.83 -5.68
CA GLY A 152 0.41 -8.58 -4.94
C GLY A 152 -0.84 -8.69 -5.83
N PRO A 153 -2.07 -8.59 -5.27
CA PRO A 153 -3.30 -8.88 -6.00
C PRO A 153 -3.53 -7.99 -7.23
N SER A 154 -3.29 -6.69 -7.10
CA SER A 154 -3.43 -5.70 -8.19
C SER A 154 -2.59 -6.03 -9.42
N VAL A 155 -1.43 -6.68 -9.23
CA VAL A 155 -0.47 -7.05 -10.29
C VAL A 155 -0.30 -8.56 -10.45
N GLN A 156 -1.24 -9.37 -9.95
CA GLN A 156 -1.14 -10.83 -10.03
C GLN A 156 -0.99 -11.30 -11.50
N TRP A 157 -1.60 -10.58 -12.44
CA TRP A 157 -1.52 -10.78 -13.89
C TRP A 157 -0.14 -10.52 -14.53
N MET A 158 0.83 -10.00 -13.75
CA MET A 158 2.24 -9.94 -14.12
C MET A 158 3.08 -11.08 -13.51
N SER A 159 2.49 -11.97 -12.70
CA SER A 159 3.21 -13.09 -12.06
C SER A 159 3.51 -14.22 -13.05
N ASP A 160 4.61 -14.92 -12.85
CA ASP A 160 5.03 -16.04 -13.70
C ASP A 160 4.09 -17.26 -13.57
N VAL A 161 3.70 -17.84 -14.70
CA VAL A 161 2.76 -18.98 -14.76
C VAL A 161 3.54 -20.30 -14.99
N PRO A 162 3.34 -21.37 -14.18
CA PRO A 162 4.11 -22.61 -14.28
C PRO A 162 4.00 -23.41 -15.60
N ALA A 163 3.14 -22.98 -16.52
CA ALA A 163 2.94 -23.55 -17.85
C ALA A 163 2.68 -22.42 -18.88
N GLY A 164 3.47 -21.35 -18.80
CA GLY A 164 3.46 -20.22 -19.72
C GLY A 164 3.92 -20.55 -21.14
N GLY A 165 3.94 -19.52 -21.99
CA GLY A 165 4.39 -19.56 -23.37
C GLY A 165 5.90 -19.44 -23.52
N ASP A 166 6.41 -19.85 -24.68
CA ASP A 166 7.84 -19.83 -25.01
C ASP A 166 8.22 -18.49 -25.66
N VAL A 167 9.18 -17.77 -25.07
CA VAL A 167 9.84 -16.60 -25.68
C VAL A 167 11.12 -17.02 -26.38
N ARG A 168 11.29 -16.63 -27.65
CA ARG A 168 12.47 -16.95 -28.46
C ARG A 168 12.91 -15.73 -29.27
N GLU A 169 14.21 -15.65 -29.55
CA GLU A 169 14.76 -14.64 -30.45
C GLU A 169 14.70 -15.14 -31.90
N LEU A 170 14.21 -14.31 -32.80
CA LEU A 170 14.15 -14.53 -34.24
C LEU A 170 15.09 -13.52 -34.91
N THR A 171 16.10 -13.99 -35.64
CA THR A 171 16.97 -13.14 -36.46
C THR A 171 16.50 -13.09 -37.91
N TYR A 172 16.69 -11.95 -38.56
CA TYR A 172 16.30 -11.70 -39.95
C TYR A 172 17.25 -10.67 -40.59
N ALA A 173 17.35 -10.68 -41.92
CA ALA A 173 18.06 -9.64 -42.64
C ALA A 173 17.12 -8.43 -42.84
N SER A 174 17.54 -7.23 -42.43
CA SER A 174 16.75 -6.02 -42.62
C SER A 174 16.68 -5.63 -44.10
N PRO A 175 15.48 -5.37 -44.67
CA PRO A 175 15.35 -4.79 -46.01
C PRO A 175 15.75 -3.31 -46.08
N VAL A 176 16.04 -2.66 -44.95
CA VAL A 176 16.34 -1.22 -44.85
C VAL A 176 17.81 -0.94 -44.53
N THR A 177 18.44 -1.74 -43.65
CA THR A 177 19.83 -1.51 -43.19
C THR A 177 20.88 -2.49 -43.72
N ASP A 178 20.47 -3.54 -44.46
CA ASP A 178 21.36 -4.54 -45.09
C ASP A 178 22.26 -5.31 -44.07
N ASP A 179 21.78 -5.42 -42.83
CA ASP A 179 22.39 -6.15 -41.71
C ASP A 179 21.41 -7.15 -41.05
N GLU A 180 21.95 -8.00 -40.17
CA GLU A 180 21.14 -8.97 -39.40
C GLU A 180 20.60 -8.29 -38.14
N ARG A 181 19.27 -8.22 -38.03
CA ARG A 181 18.53 -7.70 -36.87
C ARG A 181 17.81 -8.84 -36.16
N SER A 182 17.33 -8.58 -34.94
CA SER A 182 16.54 -9.54 -34.17
C SER A 182 15.27 -8.95 -33.58
N THR A 183 14.32 -9.83 -33.31
CA THR A 183 13.00 -9.56 -32.71
C THR A 183 12.69 -10.66 -31.70
N LEU A 184 11.88 -10.38 -30.67
CA LEU A 184 11.43 -11.43 -29.74
C LEU A 184 10.06 -11.95 -30.17
N VAL A 185 9.87 -13.26 -30.11
CA VAL A 185 8.59 -13.92 -30.40
C VAL A 185 8.15 -14.72 -29.18
N TRP A 186 6.99 -14.36 -28.61
CA TRP A 186 6.27 -15.20 -27.66
C TRP A 186 5.30 -16.10 -28.41
N THR A 187 5.31 -17.39 -28.08
CA THR A 187 4.39 -18.40 -28.61
C THR A 187 3.52 -18.95 -27.48
N PRO A 188 2.21 -19.18 -27.73
CA PRO A 188 1.26 -19.47 -26.67
C PRO A 188 1.49 -20.86 -26.04
N PRO A 189 1.04 -21.10 -24.80
CA PRO A 189 1.08 -22.42 -24.17
C PRO A 189 0.50 -23.51 -25.08
N GLY A 190 1.32 -24.49 -25.45
CA GLY A 190 0.92 -25.57 -26.37
C GLY A 190 0.87 -25.19 -27.85
N TYR A 191 1.65 -24.18 -28.28
CA TYR A 191 1.84 -23.84 -29.70
C TYR A 191 2.24 -25.05 -30.56
N ASP A 192 1.51 -25.24 -31.67
CA ASP A 192 1.68 -26.32 -32.63
C ASP A 192 2.05 -25.76 -34.02
N ALA A 193 3.29 -25.99 -34.46
CA ALA A 193 3.75 -25.54 -35.78
C ALA A 193 3.04 -26.26 -36.94
N ASP A 194 2.51 -27.46 -36.73
CA ASP A 194 1.77 -28.25 -37.72
C ASP A 194 0.25 -27.96 -37.69
N ARG A 195 -0.22 -26.96 -36.92
CA ARG A 195 -1.64 -26.60 -36.82
C ARG A 195 -2.21 -26.26 -38.21
N ALA A 196 -3.33 -26.90 -38.53
CA ALA A 196 -4.00 -26.76 -39.84
C ALA A 196 -4.37 -25.30 -40.16
N GLU A 197 -5.00 -24.62 -39.21
CA GLU A 197 -5.27 -23.18 -39.25
C GLU A 197 -4.07 -22.37 -38.73
N PRO A 198 -3.76 -21.19 -39.30
CA PRO A 198 -2.74 -20.32 -38.74
C PRO A 198 -3.14 -19.79 -37.35
N TYR A 199 -2.15 -19.49 -36.51
CA TYR A 199 -2.34 -18.63 -35.36
C TYR A 199 -2.49 -17.18 -35.82
N PRO A 200 -3.45 -16.41 -35.27
CA PRO A 200 -3.39 -14.96 -35.35
C PRO A 200 -2.07 -14.43 -34.77
N VAL A 201 -1.64 -13.25 -35.20
CA VAL A 201 -0.35 -12.66 -34.79
C VAL A 201 -0.48 -11.18 -34.44
N LEU A 202 0.10 -10.79 -33.30
CA LEU A 202 0.17 -9.42 -32.81
C LEU A 202 1.62 -8.92 -32.85
N TYR A 203 1.88 -7.87 -33.64
CA TYR A 203 3.16 -7.18 -33.71
C TYR A 203 3.18 -6.01 -32.70
N LEU A 204 4.11 -6.03 -31.75
CA LEU A 204 4.30 -5.00 -30.73
C LEU A 204 5.55 -4.17 -31.03
N LEU A 205 5.35 -2.90 -31.36
CA LEU A 205 6.40 -1.99 -31.80
C LEU A 205 6.90 -1.16 -30.60
N ALA A 206 8.20 -1.27 -30.31
CA ALA A 206 8.88 -0.45 -29.31
C ALA A 206 8.88 1.04 -29.69
N ASP A 207 9.07 1.93 -28.71
CA ASP A 207 9.35 3.34 -29.00
C ASP A 207 10.74 3.52 -29.66
N GLY A 208 10.95 4.63 -30.36
CA GLY A 208 12.23 4.96 -31.01
C GLY A 208 13.42 5.19 -30.06
N THR A 209 13.20 5.18 -28.75
CA THR A 209 14.24 5.18 -27.70
C THR A 209 14.47 3.82 -27.06
N GLN A 210 13.67 2.80 -27.40
CA GLN A 210 13.59 1.52 -26.71
C GLN A 210 14.03 0.33 -27.56
N SER A 211 14.41 -0.76 -26.91
CA SER A 211 14.63 -2.06 -27.55
C SER A 211 13.34 -2.88 -27.65
N ALA A 212 13.24 -3.71 -28.69
CA ALA A 212 12.33 -4.85 -28.78
C ALA A 212 12.26 -5.69 -27.49
N ARG A 213 13.37 -5.81 -26.75
CA ARG A 213 13.47 -6.59 -25.51
C ARG A 213 12.72 -5.97 -24.33
N GLU A 214 12.47 -4.66 -24.32
CA GLU A 214 11.84 -3.99 -23.19
C GLU A 214 10.37 -4.40 -23.00
N TRP A 215 9.70 -4.86 -24.05
CA TRP A 215 8.40 -5.52 -23.93
C TRP A 215 8.48 -6.74 -22.97
N ALA A 216 9.57 -7.51 -22.98
CA ALA A 216 9.77 -8.59 -22.02
C ALA A 216 10.35 -8.09 -20.67
N GLU A 217 11.35 -7.20 -20.69
CA GLU A 217 12.08 -6.74 -19.50
C GLU A 217 11.25 -5.82 -18.60
N LEU A 218 10.55 -4.84 -19.18
CA LEU A 218 9.76 -3.83 -18.49
C LEU A 218 8.25 -4.03 -18.72
N GLY A 219 7.83 -4.34 -19.95
CA GLY A 219 6.44 -4.62 -20.27
C GLY A 219 5.90 -5.94 -19.71
N ARG A 220 6.78 -6.86 -19.26
CA ARG A 220 6.45 -8.23 -18.80
C ARG A 220 5.47 -8.97 -19.72
N VAL A 221 5.51 -8.69 -21.03
CA VAL A 221 4.58 -9.24 -22.03
C VAL A 221 4.39 -10.76 -21.91
N PRO A 222 5.42 -11.59 -21.69
CA PRO A 222 5.24 -13.03 -21.49
C PRO A 222 4.27 -13.33 -20.34
N GLN A 223 4.49 -12.77 -19.15
CA GLN A 223 3.60 -13.01 -18.00
C GLN A 223 2.20 -12.43 -18.20
N VAL A 224 2.08 -11.26 -18.84
CA VAL A 224 0.77 -10.64 -19.14
C VAL A 224 -0.06 -11.54 -20.07
N LEU A 225 0.56 -12.08 -21.12
CA LEU A 225 -0.08 -13.00 -22.06
C LEU A 225 -0.36 -14.38 -21.45
N ASP A 226 0.56 -14.90 -20.65
CA ASP A 226 0.42 -16.19 -19.96
C ASP A 226 -0.75 -16.18 -18.98
N ASN A 227 -0.90 -15.10 -18.18
CA ASN A 227 -2.05 -14.95 -17.29
C ASN A 227 -3.35 -14.77 -18.07
N LEU A 228 -3.38 -13.95 -19.12
CA LEU A 228 -4.56 -13.82 -19.99
C LEU A 228 -4.94 -15.14 -20.67
N ALA A 229 -3.97 -15.98 -21.03
CA ALA A 229 -4.20 -17.31 -21.58
C ALA A 229 -4.76 -18.28 -20.52
N ALA A 230 -4.20 -18.28 -19.31
CA ALA A 230 -4.69 -19.07 -18.18
C ALA A 230 -6.09 -18.63 -17.70
N GLU A 231 -6.40 -17.33 -17.76
CA GLU A 231 -7.72 -16.74 -17.53
C GLU A 231 -8.74 -17.07 -18.66
N GLY A 232 -8.30 -17.64 -19.80
CA GLY A 232 -9.15 -17.90 -20.97
C GLY A 232 -9.58 -16.63 -21.73
N ARG A 233 -8.92 -15.49 -21.46
CA ARG A 233 -9.21 -14.16 -22.00
C ARG A 233 -8.36 -13.79 -23.21
N LEU A 234 -7.23 -14.44 -23.43
CA LEU A 234 -6.46 -14.33 -24.67
C LEU A 234 -7.11 -15.13 -25.80
N ALA A 235 -6.92 -14.72 -27.04
CA ALA A 235 -7.02 -15.64 -28.18
C ALA A 235 -5.70 -16.45 -28.27
N PRO A 236 -5.71 -17.72 -28.74
CA PRO A 236 -4.46 -18.43 -29.03
C PRO A 236 -3.76 -17.76 -30.22
N MET A 237 -2.77 -16.90 -29.95
CA MET A 237 -2.05 -16.08 -30.94
C MET A 237 -0.55 -16.07 -30.68
N VAL A 238 0.25 -15.75 -31.69
CA VAL A 238 1.70 -15.47 -31.56
C VAL A 238 1.91 -13.97 -31.35
N VAL A 239 2.91 -13.56 -30.59
CA VAL A 239 3.21 -12.13 -30.35
C VAL A 239 4.66 -11.82 -30.67
N VAL A 240 4.90 -10.84 -31.54
CA VAL A 240 6.22 -10.46 -32.08
C VAL A 240 6.57 -9.06 -31.58
N MET A 241 7.54 -8.95 -30.67
CA MET A 241 8.00 -7.71 -30.05
C MET A 241 9.21 -7.18 -30.81
N ALA A 242 9.04 -6.09 -31.56
CA ALA A 242 9.98 -5.62 -32.57
C ALA A 242 10.36 -4.13 -32.42
N GLU A 243 11.53 -3.78 -32.94
CA GLU A 243 11.98 -2.40 -33.14
C GLU A 243 12.02 -2.13 -34.64
N VAL A 244 11.27 -1.14 -35.12
CA VAL A 244 11.16 -0.79 -36.55
C VAL A 244 11.69 0.63 -36.84
N GLY A 245 12.62 1.10 -36.00
CA GLY A 245 13.32 2.37 -36.21
C GLY A 245 14.23 2.30 -37.43
N GLY A 246 14.30 3.40 -38.20
CA GLY A 246 15.17 3.48 -39.37
C GLY A 246 14.73 4.49 -40.42
N ALA A 247 15.26 4.33 -41.64
CA ALA A 247 14.97 5.19 -42.79
C ALA A 247 13.60 4.90 -43.45
N ASP A 248 13.15 3.63 -43.42
CA ASP A 248 11.80 3.23 -43.85
C ASP A 248 11.17 2.23 -42.85
N PRO A 249 10.56 2.73 -41.75
CA PRO A 249 9.87 1.89 -40.77
C PRO A 249 8.72 1.03 -41.32
N ARG A 250 8.16 1.38 -42.50
CA ARG A 250 7.09 0.61 -43.14
C ARG A 250 7.69 -0.64 -43.81
N ALA A 251 8.78 -0.47 -44.57
CA ALA A 251 9.49 -1.60 -45.17
C ALA A 251 10.07 -2.52 -44.09
N GLU A 252 10.64 -1.96 -43.01
CA GLU A 252 11.17 -2.75 -41.89
C GLU A 252 10.11 -3.63 -41.24
N LEU A 253 8.91 -3.09 -41.00
CA LEU A 253 7.79 -3.85 -40.47
C LEU A 253 7.28 -4.91 -41.45
N LEU A 254 6.92 -4.51 -42.67
CA LEU A 254 6.14 -5.35 -43.60
C LEU A 254 7.02 -6.33 -44.39
N ASP A 255 8.14 -5.84 -44.93
CA ASP A 255 9.04 -6.62 -45.78
C ASP A 255 10.14 -7.32 -44.96
N GLY A 256 10.33 -6.93 -43.70
CA GLY A 256 11.26 -7.54 -42.72
C GLY A 256 10.54 -8.37 -41.65
N VAL A 257 10.02 -7.71 -40.61
CA VAL A 257 9.50 -8.36 -39.39
C VAL A 257 8.31 -9.31 -39.67
N VAL A 258 7.31 -8.86 -40.43
CA VAL A 258 6.12 -9.65 -40.80
C VAL A 258 6.53 -10.86 -41.65
N ALA A 259 7.36 -10.64 -42.67
CA ALA A 259 7.85 -11.71 -43.54
C ALA A 259 8.67 -12.78 -42.76
N ALA A 260 9.55 -12.35 -41.86
CA ALA A 260 10.33 -13.25 -41.01
C ALA A 260 9.44 -14.06 -40.04
N ALA A 261 8.41 -13.43 -39.47
CA ALA A 261 7.44 -14.13 -38.62
C ALA A 261 6.63 -15.18 -39.38
N GLN A 262 6.23 -14.88 -40.63
CA GLN A 262 5.48 -15.78 -41.51
C GLN A 262 6.31 -16.97 -42.04
N ASP A 263 7.63 -16.81 -42.22
CA ASP A 263 8.53 -17.91 -42.60
C ASP A 263 8.88 -18.82 -41.40
N ALA A 264 9.08 -18.23 -40.21
CA ALA A 264 9.52 -18.97 -39.02
C ALA A 264 8.40 -19.57 -38.15
N TYR A 265 7.17 -19.04 -38.22
CA TYR A 265 6.05 -19.44 -37.37
C TYR A 265 4.75 -19.66 -38.16
N ARG A 266 3.85 -20.50 -37.64
CA ARG A 266 2.57 -20.87 -38.24
C ARG A 266 1.52 -19.76 -38.03
N VAL A 267 1.82 -18.56 -38.52
CA VAL A 267 0.99 -17.35 -38.34
C VAL A 267 0.14 -16.99 -39.56
N SER A 268 -0.85 -16.12 -39.36
CA SER A 268 -1.77 -15.64 -40.40
C SER A 268 -1.14 -14.59 -41.30
N ASP A 269 -1.43 -14.68 -42.60
CA ASP A 269 -1.22 -13.64 -43.62
C ASP A 269 -2.53 -12.89 -43.95
N GLU A 270 -3.70 -13.42 -43.60
CA GLU A 270 -4.99 -12.72 -43.72
C GLU A 270 -5.13 -11.60 -42.69
N ALA A 271 -5.69 -10.45 -43.11
CA ALA A 271 -5.79 -9.22 -42.32
C ALA A 271 -6.48 -9.39 -40.96
N GLY A 272 -7.64 -10.07 -40.91
CA GLY A 272 -8.37 -10.34 -39.67
C GLY A 272 -7.62 -11.27 -38.69
N GLY A 273 -6.55 -11.92 -39.13
CA GLY A 273 -5.63 -12.67 -38.28
C GLY A 273 -4.34 -11.92 -37.93
N GLN A 274 -4.20 -10.64 -38.30
CA GLN A 274 -3.02 -9.83 -38.02
C GLN A 274 -3.37 -8.54 -37.28
N ALA A 275 -2.62 -8.24 -36.22
CA ALA A 275 -2.76 -7.05 -35.39
C ALA A 275 -1.42 -6.34 -35.21
N VAL A 276 -1.43 -5.02 -35.06
CA VAL A 276 -0.24 -4.23 -34.73
C VAL A 276 -0.53 -3.21 -33.64
N ALA A 277 0.35 -3.07 -32.66
CA ALA A 277 0.29 -2.00 -31.68
C ALA A 277 1.69 -1.50 -31.32
N GLY A 278 1.80 -0.36 -30.64
CA GLY A 278 3.11 0.13 -30.21
C GLY A 278 3.05 1.32 -29.27
N ILE A 279 4.18 1.58 -28.63
CA ILE A 279 4.40 2.71 -27.71
C ILE A 279 4.96 3.90 -28.51
N GLY A 280 4.49 5.11 -28.26
CA GLY A 280 5.12 6.35 -28.73
C GLY A 280 5.35 6.41 -30.24
N ASP A 281 6.62 6.39 -30.67
CA ASP A 281 7.00 6.33 -32.09
C ASP A 281 6.59 5.01 -32.77
N GLY A 282 6.62 3.87 -32.07
CA GLY A 282 6.05 2.61 -32.54
C GLY A 282 4.52 2.68 -32.70
N GLY A 283 3.85 3.32 -31.74
CA GLY A 283 2.40 3.62 -31.83
C GLY A 283 2.05 4.56 -32.99
N TYR A 284 2.95 5.46 -33.36
CA TYR A 284 2.87 6.25 -34.59
C TYR A 284 3.06 5.40 -35.86
N GLN A 285 3.98 4.43 -35.89
CA GLN A 285 4.12 3.56 -37.07
C GLN A 285 2.90 2.67 -37.28
N ALA A 286 2.32 2.09 -36.22
CA ALA A 286 1.08 1.32 -36.29
C ALA A 286 -0.07 2.11 -36.95
N LEU A 287 -0.28 3.36 -36.48
CA LEU A 287 -1.27 4.29 -37.06
C LEU A 287 -0.89 4.77 -38.48
N ASN A 288 0.40 4.88 -38.78
CA ASN A 288 0.88 5.31 -40.09
C ASN A 288 0.65 4.22 -41.15
N VAL A 289 0.93 2.95 -40.83
CA VAL A 289 0.66 1.82 -41.73
C VAL A 289 -0.84 1.60 -41.92
N LEU A 290 -1.66 1.73 -40.87
CA LEU A 290 -3.12 1.74 -41.00
C LEU A 290 -3.62 2.78 -42.03
N ARG A 291 -2.94 3.93 -42.11
CA ARG A 291 -3.28 5.04 -43.02
C ARG A 291 -2.71 4.88 -44.44
N THR A 292 -1.55 4.24 -44.61
CA THR A 292 -0.92 4.04 -45.94
C THR A 292 -1.34 2.74 -46.61
N ASP A 293 -1.61 1.70 -45.83
CA ASP A 293 -1.89 0.34 -46.26
C ASP A 293 -3.09 -0.27 -45.48
N PRO A 294 -4.31 0.30 -45.61
CA PRO A 294 -5.51 -0.29 -45.00
C PRO A 294 -5.71 -1.73 -45.45
N GLY A 295 -6.11 -2.61 -44.51
CA GLY A 295 -6.33 -4.03 -44.78
C GLY A 295 -5.08 -4.91 -44.73
N VAL A 296 -3.96 -4.42 -44.20
CA VAL A 296 -2.84 -5.28 -43.77
C VAL A 296 -3.07 -5.84 -42.36
N PHE A 297 -3.60 -5.02 -41.45
CA PHE A 297 -3.89 -5.39 -40.06
C PHE A 297 -5.37 -5.14 -39.76
N GLY A 298 -6.10 -6.19 -39.33
CA GLY A 298 -7.49 -6.10 -38.89
C GLY A 298 -7.65 -5.50 -37.49
N SER A 299 -6.58 -5.39 -36.70
CA SER A 299 -6.59 -4.70 -35.40
C SER A 299 -5.37 -3.82 -35.20
N VAL A 300 -5.59 -2.59 -34.71
CA VAL A 300 -4.54 -1.58 -34.49
C VAL A 300 -4.66 -0.96 -33.09
N GLY A 301 -3.56 -0.99 -32.34
CA GLY A 301 -3.43 -0.36 -31.02
C GLY A 301 -2.44 0.80 -31.04
N SER A 302 -2.63 1.79 -30.18
CA SER A 302 -1.67 2.89 -30.01
C SER A 302 -1.56 3.31 -28.55
N PHE A 303 -0.39 3.12 -27.95
CA PHE A 303 -0.11 3.44 -26.54
C PHE A 303 0.73 4.73 -26.47
N SER A 304 0.17 5.82 -25.95
CA SER A 304 0.80 7.16 -25.97
C SER A 304 1.29 7.56 -27.37
N GLY A 305 0.58 7.11 -28.42
CA GLY A 305 0.97 7.32 -29.81
C GLY A 305 0.55 8.68 -30.38
N ARG A 306 0.65 8.83 -31.69
CA ARG A 306 0.28 10.05 -32.43
C ARG A 306 0.09 9.74 -33.92
N LEU A 307 -0.54 10.65 -34.66
CA LEU A 307 -0.55 10.65 -36.13
C LEU A 307 -0.15 12.04 -36.67
N ARG A 308 0.41 12.10 -37.89
CA ARG A 308 0.82 13.36 -38.53
C ARG A 308 0.13 13.51 -39.89
N GLY A 309 -0.42 14.70 -40.15
CA GLY A 309 -1.22 14.98 -41.33
C GLY A 309 -2.67 14.49 -41.18
N SER A 310 -3.44 14.55 -42.27
CA SER A 310 -4.85 14.15 -42.29
C SER A 310 -5.07 12.78 -42.95
N ILE A 311 -6.21 12.18 -42.64
CA ILE A 311 -6.76 11.01 -43.34
C ILE A 311 -7.81 11.53 -44.33
N SER A 312 -7.86 11.00 -45.56
CA SER A 312 -8.88 11.36 -46.54
C SER A 312 -10.12 10.48 -46.42
N GLY A 313 -11.30 10.98 -46.81
CA GLY A 313 -12.55 10.19 -46.82
C GLY A 313 -12.61 9.03 -47.82
N SER A 314 -11.50 8.73 -48.53
CA SER A 314 -11.30 7.45 -49.24
C SER A 314 -10.49 6.47 -48.41
N VAL A 315 -9.43 6.93 -47.73
CA VAL A 315 -8.62 6.12 -46.81
C VAL A 315 -9.43 5.75 -45.56
N ALA A 316 -10.20 6.68 -44.99
CA ALA A 316 -11.04 6.40 -43.82
C ALA A 316 -12.08 5.29 -44.09
N ARG A 317 -12.67 5.28 -45.29
CA ARG A 317 -13.57 4.18 -45.70
C ARG A 317 -12.82 2.87 -45.85
N ALA A 318 -11.64 2.87 -46.47
CA ALA A 318 -10.83 1.67 -46.60
C ALA A 318 -10.41 1.11 -45.23
N ILE A 319 -10.13 1.98 -44.24
CA ILE A 319 -9.90 1.58 -42.84
C ILE A 319 -11.16 0.91 -42.27
N ASN A 320 -12.32 1.58 -42.25
CA ASN A 320 -13.55 1.01 -41.68
C ASN A 320 -14.04 -0.25 -42.42
N GLU A 321 -13.71 -0.42 -43.71
CA GLU A 321 -14.02 -1.61 -44.51
C GLU A 321 -13.04 -2.78 -44.26
N SER A 322 -11.96 -2.59 -43.48
CA SER A 322 -10.88 -3.59 -43.31
C SER A 322 -10.25 -3.68 -41.92
N THR A 323 -10.77 -2.97 -40.93
CA THR A 323 -10.22 -2.91 -39.55
C THR A 323 -11.34 -3.13 -38.54
N ASP A 324 -11.32 -4.27 -37.87
CA ASP A 324 -12.29 -4.68 -36.85
C ASP A 324 -12.13 -3.92 -35.52
N LEU A 325 -10.89 -3.48 -35.21
CA LEU A 325 -10.57 -2.75 -33.98
C LEU A 325 -9.45 -1.73 -34.19
N LEU A 326 -9.73 -0.45 -34.00
CA LEU A 326 -8.72 0.58 -33.71
C LEU A 326 -8.92 1.05 -32.27
N ARG A 327 -7.92 0.93 -31.38
CA ARG A 327 -8.02 1.37 -29.97
C ARG A 327 -6.83 2.20 -29.52
N VAL A 328 -7.12 3.35 -28.90
CA VAL A 328 -6.14 4.35 -28.44
C VAL A 328 -6.08 4.40 -26.92
N TYR A 329 -4.88 4.54 -26.37
CA TYR A 329 -4.57 4.59 -24.93
C TYR A 329 -3.59 5.74 -24.64
N VAL A 330 -3.76 6.44 -23.51
CA VAL A 330 -2.86 7.54 -23.10
C VAL A 330 -2.88 7.72 -21.58
N GLY A 331 -1.74 8.15 -21.02
CA GLY A 331 -1.62 8.51 -19.61
C GLY A 331 -2.32 9.83 -19.26
N ASN A 332 -2.25 10.21 -17.98
CA ASN A 332 -2.74 11.50 -17.48
C ASN A 332 -1.97 12.70 -18.09
N VAL A 333 -2.24 13.92 -17.62
CA VAL A 333 -1.63 15.16 -18.15
C VAL A 333 -0.09 15.26 -18.04
N LEU A 334 0.56 14.29 -17.38
CA LEU A 334 2.02 14.12 -17.36
C LEU A 334 2.55 13.30 -18.55
N ASP A 335 1.69 12.65 -19.33
CA ASP A 335 2.05 11.98 -20.60
C ASP A 335 2.46 13.02 -21.66
N PRO A 336 3.71 12.98 -22.18
CA PRO A 336 4.16 13.87 -23.27
C PRO A 336 3.32 13.76 -24.55
N ALA A 337 2.56 12.68 -24.71
CA ALA A 337 1.65 12.43 -25.81
C ALA A 337 0.18 12.79 -25.52
N TYR A 338 -0.19 13.30 -24.33
CA TYR A 338 -1.58 13.66 -23.98
C TYR A 338 -2.26 14.53 -25.07
N ASN A 339 -1.64 15.68 -25.40
CA ASN A 339 -2.12 16.60 -26.44
C ASN A 339 -1.98 16.04 -27.87
N GLN A 340 -1.17 15.00 -28.06
CA GLN A 340 -0.96 14.35 -29.35
C GLN A 340 -2.02 13.28 -29.61
N ASN A 341 -2.52 12.64 -28.55
CA ASN A 341 -3.67 11.73 -28.58
C ASN A 341 -4.99 12.49 -28.70
N GLU A 342 -5.13 13.66 -28.08
CA GLU A 342 -6.28 14.56 -28.31
C GLU A 342 -6.39 14.93 -29.80
N ALA A 343 -5.27 15.37 -30.40
CA ALA A 343 -5.20 15.70 -31.83
C ALA A 343 -5.38 14.47 -32.75
N LEU A 344 -4.95 13.27 -32.32
CA LEU A 344 -5.20 12.00 -33.00
C LEU A 344 -6.70 11.67 -33.03
N LEU A 345 -7.38 11.66 -31.87
CA LEU A 345 -8.81 11.37 -31.78
C LEU A 345 -9.61 12.32 -32.67
N ARG A 346 -9.34 13.63 -32.59
CA ARG A 346 -9.95 14.63 -33.48
C ARG A 346 -9.67 14.39 -34.97
N THR A 347 -8.52 13.81 -35.32
CA THR A 347 -8.17 13.47 -36.71
C THR A 347 -8.94 12.25 -37.19
N LEU A 348 -9.17 11.25 -36.33
CA LEU A 348 -10.01 10.07 -36.61
C LEU A 348 -11.48 10.48 -36.76
N GLU A 349 -12.02 11.25 -35.80
CA GLU A 349 -13.38 11.83 -35.82
C GLU A 349 -13.66 12.61 -37.11
N GLN A 350 -12.79 13.58 -37.46
CA GLN A 350 -12.98 14.45 -38.63
C GLN A 350 -12.88 13.70 -39.96
N ALA A 351 -12.15 12.58 -39.99
CA ALA A 351 -12.06 11.71 -41.16
C ALA A 351 -13.23 10.70 -41.26
N GLY A 352 -13.96 10.47 -40.17
CA GLY A 352 -14.98 9.44 -40.05
C GLY A 352 -14.42 8.02 -39.85
N VAL A 353 -13.23 7.91 -39.24
CA VAL A 353 -12.62 6.61 -38.91
C VAL A 353 -13.28 6.04 -37.66
N GLU A 354 -13.75 4.80 -37.75
CA GLU A 354 -14.31 4.07 -36.61
C GLU A 354 -13.18 3.63 -35.66
N HIS A 355 -13.33 3.94 -34.38
CA HIS A 355 -12.29 3.72 -33.36
C HIS A 355 -12.89 3.64 -31.95
N GLN A 356 -12.10 3.09 -31.04
CA GLN A 356 -12.34 3.05 -29.60
C GLN A 356 -11.25 3.86 -28.87
N PHE A 357 -11.60 4.41 -27.71
CA PHE A 357 -10.67 5.10 -26.82
C PHE A 357 -10.83 4.52 -25.42
N ASP A 358 -9.73 4.16 -24.78
CA ASP A 358 -9.72 3.57 -23.43
C ASP A 358 -10.03 4.58 -22.33
N GLY A 359 -10.05 5.88 -22.66
CA GLY A 359 -10.02 6.96 -21.71
C GLY A 359 -8.61 7.24 -21.20
N VAL A 360 -8.41 8.43 -20.66
CA VAL A 360 -7.19 8.87 -19.97
C VAL A 360 -7.02 8.02 -18.70
N ASP A 361 -5.91 7.29 -18.60
CA ASP A 361 -5.45 6.67 -17.35
C ASP A 361 -5.28 7.79 -16.29
N PRO A 362 -5.94 7.72 -15.12
CA PRO A 362 -5.87 8.77 -14.12
C PRO A 362 -4.59 8.71 -13.27
N ASP A 363 -4.04 7.50 -13.06
CA ASP A 363 -3.11 7.18 -11.99
C ASP A 363 -1.64 7.29 -12.42
N SER A 364 -1.36 7.17 -13.72
CA SER A 364 -0.01 7.31 -14.27
C SER A 364 0.07 8.12 -15.57
N GLY A 365 1.26 8.65 -15.87
CA GLY A 365 1.56 9.42 -17.08
C GLY A 365 2.01 8.54 -18.24
N GLY A 366 2.83 9.07 -19.14
CA GLY A 366 3.43 8.29 -20.24
C GLY A 366 4.52 7.34 -19.72
N THR A 367 4.12 6.24 -19.08
CA THR A 367 4.99 5.30 -18.37
C THR A 367 4.67 3.85 -18.73
N TRP A 368 5.55 2.93 -18.34
CA TRP A 368 5.33 1.50 -18.51
C TRP A 368 4.09 0.97 -17.77
N ASP A 369 3.56 1.66 -16.76
CA ASP A 369 2.32 1.25 -16.08
C ASP A 369 1.12 1.37 -17.03
N THR A 370 0.82 2.57 -17.53
CA THR A 370 -0.17 2.81 -18.61
C THR A 370 0.00 1.84 -19.79
N TRP A 371 1.24 1.61 -20.25
CA TRP A 371 1.49 0.79 -21.44
C TRP A 371 1.29 -0.71 -21.19
N ARG A 372 1.64 -1.21 -19.99
CA ARG A 372 1.37 -2.60 -19.59
C ARG A 372 -0.14 -2.86 -19.47
N GLU A 373 -0.88 -1.90 -18.90
CA GLU A 373 -2.32 -2.03 -18.78
C GLU A 373 -3.05 -1.91 -20.13
N GLY A 374 -2.66 -0.94 -20.96
CA GLY A 374 -3.19 -0.80 -22.32
C GLY A 374 -2.90 -2.03 -23.19
N LEU A 375 -1.72 -2.65 -23.04
CA LEU A 375 -1.41 -3.93 -23.66
C LEU A 375 -2.34 -5.05 -23.15
N ARG A 376 -2.53 -5.17 -21.82
CA ARG A 376 -3.39 -6.20 -21.22
C ARG A 376 -4.82 -6.09 -21.74
N ASP A 377 -5.35 -4.87 -21.83
CA ASP A 377 -6.66 -4.58 -22.42
C ASP A 377 -6.70 -4.98 -23.90
N PHE A 378 -5.77 -4.47 -24.73
CA PHE A 378 -5.72 -4.74 -26.17
C PHE A 378 -5.55 -6.22 -26.51
N ALA A 379 -4.63 -6.92 -25.84
CA ALA A 379 -4.35 -8.34 -26.06
C ALA A 379 -5.54 -9.25 -25.67
N SER A 380 -6.40 -8.78 -24.75
CA SER A 380 -7.65 -9.48 -24.39
C SER A 380 -8.82 -9.26 -25.37
N ARG A 381 -8.62 -8.37 -26.38
CA ARG A 381 -9.65 -7.96 -27.35
C ARG A 381 -9.38 -8.43 -28.77
N VAL A 382 -8.12 -8.39 -29.22
CA VAL A 382 -7.76 -8.80 -30.58
C VAL A 382 -8.20 -10.24 -30.85
N PHE A 383 -8.72 -10.47 -32.06
CA PHE A 383 -9.18 -11.78 -32.52
C PHE A 383 -10.34 -12.39 -31.70
N ARG A 384 -11.15 -11.57 -31.01
CA ARG A 384 -12.29 -12.02 -30.18
C ARG A 384 -13.55 -11.16 -30.39
N ASP A 385 -14.66 -11.83 -30.71
CA ASP A 385 -15.97 -11.20 -30.84
C ASP A 385 -16.52 -10.68 -29.50
N GLY A 386 -17.38 -9.64 -29.58
CA GLY A 386 -18.29 -9.27 -28.49
C GLY A 386 -17.64 -8.60 -27.28
N THR A 387 -16.46 -7.99 -27.42
CA THR A 387 -15.82 -7.22 -26.35
C THR A 387 -16.44 -5.82 -26.18
N ASP A 388 -16.45 -5.29 -24.96
CA ASP A 388 -17.07 -3.99 -24.64
C ASP A 388 -16.23 -2.83 -25.18
N ALA A 389 -16.78 -2.03 -26.09
CA ALA A 389 -16.08 -0.89 -26.68
C ALA A 389 -15.73 0.24 -25.68
N GLY A 390 -16.31 0.24 -24.47
CA GLY A 390 -16.13 1.27 -23.47
C GLY A 390 -14.70 1.47 -22.94
N PRO A 391 -14.47 2.57 -22.21
CA PRO A 391 -13.23 2.81 -21.45
C PRO A 391 -13.13 1.86 -20.26
N ARG A 392 -11.92 1.66 -19.72
CA ARG A 392 -11.75 0.92 -18.46
C ARG A 392 -12.27 1.72 -17.27
N ALA A 393 -12.63 1.03 -16.18
CA ALA A 393 -13.19 1.66 -15.00
C ALA A 393 -12.21 2.69 -14.39
N GLY A 394 -12.70 3.88 -14.05
CA GLY A 394 -11.90 4.98 -13.51
C GLY A 394 -11.31 5.93 -14.58
N HIS A 395 -11.17 5.49 -15.83
CA HIS A 395 -10.59 6.31 -16.89
C HIS A 395 -11.44 7.53 -17.26
N LEU A 396 -10.76 8.62 -17.62
CA LEU A 396 -11.36 9.96 -17.80
C LEU A 396 -11.51 10.34 -19.28
N PRO A 397 -12.47 11.23 -19.64
CA PRO A 397 -12.62 11.71 -21.02
C PRO A 397 -11.49 12.65 -21.45
N LEU A 398 -11.18 12.67 -22.75
CA LEU A 398 -10.16 13.53 -23.37
C LEU A 398 -10.81 14.65 -24.20
N ASP A 399 -11.64 15.47 -23.56
CA ASP A 399 -12.49 16.45 -24.25
C ASP A 399 -11.72 17.63 -24.88
N ALA A 400 -10.53 17.95 -24.36
CA ALA A 400 -9.75 19.15 -24.66
C ALA A 400 -8.25 18.97 -24.38
N PRO A 401 -7.36 19.75 -25.03
CA PRO A 401 -5.92 19.65 -24.83
C PRO A 401 -5.52 20.32 -23.52
N TYR A 402 -4.62 19.69 -22.76
CA TYR A 402 -4.05 20.25 -21.55
C TYR A 402 -3.10 21.40 -21.88
N THR A 403 -3.36 22.58 -21.30
CA THR A 403 -2.44 23.72 -21.32
C THR A 403 -1.89 23.91 -19.92
N ALA A 404 -0.63 23.52 -19.72
CA ALA A 404 0.07 23.75 -18.45
C ALA A 404 0.11 25.26 -18.11
N PRO A 405 -0.07 25.65 -16.83
CA PRO A 405 0.02 27.07 -16.43
C PRO A 405 1.34 27.71 -16.86
N ALA A 406 1.31 28.98 -17.27
CA ALA A 406 2.50 29.66 -17.76
C ALA A 406 3.57 29.82 -16.65
N ALA A 407 4.84 29.86 -17.04
CA ALA A 407 5.93 30.10 -16.07
C ALA A 407 5.75 31.47 -15.41
N GLY A 408 5.81 31.49 -14.08
CA GLY A 408 5.55 32.66 -13.24
C GLY A 408 4.07 33.01 -13.04
N SER A 409 3.11 32.17 -13.49
CA SER A 409 1.67 32.44 -13.35
C SER A 409 0.96 31.65 -12.23
N ILE A 410 1.72 30.96 -11.37
CA ILE A 410 1.17 30.13 -10.28
C ILE A 410 1.81 30.47 -8.92
N THR A 411 1.04 30.27 -7.86
CA THR A 411 1.57 30.10 -6.50
C THR A 411 2.07 28.66 -6.37
N THR A 412 3.25 28.47 -5.79
CA THR A 412 3.82 27.13 -5.53
C THR A 412 3.48 26.66 -4.12
N PRO A 413 3.17 25.36 -3.91
CA PRO A 413 2.88 24.34 -4.90
C PRO A 413 1.46 24.54 -5.47
N HIS A 414 1.31 24.45 -6.79
CA HIS A 414 0.01 24.55 -7.46
C HIS A 414 -0.63 23.18 -7.58
N ILE A 415 -1.73 22.96 -6.87
CA ILE A 415 -2.56 21.76 -6.99
C ILE A 415 -3.55 21.96 -8.14
N GLY A 416 -3.41 21.16 -9.19
CA GLY A 416 -4.30 21.11 -10.34
C GLY A 416 -5.49 20.18 -10.14
N ALA A 417 -6.14 19.81 -11.25
CA ALA A 417 -7.13 18.73 -11.25
C ALA A 417 -6.45 17.38 -10.94
N ASN A 418 -7.22 16.44 -10.39
CA ASN A 418 -6.84 15.04 -10.19
C ASN A 418 -5.50 14.86 -9.44
N GLY A 419 -5.27 15.65 -8.38
CA GLY A 419 -4.09 15.51 -7.53
C GLY A 419 -2.74 15.89 -8.18
N ILE A 420 -2.73 16.43 -9.40
CA ILE A 420 -1.48 16.79 -10.08
C ILE A 420 -0.89 18.06 -9.46
N VAL A 421 0.26 17.95 -8.79
CA VAL A 421 0.93 19.05 -8.10
C VAL A 421 2.09 19.58 -8.95
N THR A 422 2.15 20.90 -9.11
CA THR A 422 3.24 21.61 -9.78
C THR A 422 3.99 22.51 -8.81
N PHE A 423 5.27 22.20 -8.56
CA PHE A 423 6.21 23.06 -7.86
C PHE A 423 6.92 23.98 -8.87
N GLU A 424 7.03 25.27 -8.56
CA GLU A 424 7.77 26.22 -9.41
C GLU A 424 8.49 27.28 -8.56
N THR A 425 9.78 27.45 -8.79
CA THR A 425 10.58 28.40 -8.02
C THR A 425 10.34 29.84 -8.44
N GLY A 426 10.62 30.77 -7.53
CA GLY A 426 10.95 32.14 -7.91
C GLY A 426 12.27 32.22 -8.70
N THR A 427 12.62 33.43 -9.15
CA THR A 427 13.79 33.68 -10.00
C THR A 427 15.11 33.78 -9.22
N GLN A 428 15.08 33.72 -7.87
CA GLN A 428 16.26 33.81 -7.01
C GLN A 428 17.28 32.66 -7.24
N TRP A 429 16.87 31.57 -7.89
CA TRP A 429 17.72 30.41 -8.21
C TRP A 429 17.90 30.21 -9.72
N ALA A 430 17.71 31.28 -10.51
CA ALA A 430 17.90 31.27 -11.96
C ALA A 430 19.32 30.83 -12.39
N ASP A 431 20.35 31.08 -11.57
CA ASP A 431 21.75 30.70 -11.85
C ASP A 431 22.20 29.40 -11.17
N ALA A 432 21.30 28.68 -10.47
CA ALA A 432 21.61 27.37 -9.90
C ALA A 432 21.96 26.34 -11.00
N LYS A 433 22.67 25.27 -10.62
CA LYS A 433 23.03 24.15 -11.51
C LYS A 433 22.07 22.97 -11.40
N GLY A 434 21.50 22.76 -10.22
CA GLY A 434 20.42 21.79 -9.98
C GLY A 434 19.53 22.20 -8.82
N VAL A 435 18.23 21.96 -8.97
CA VAL A 435 17.25 22.06 -7.89
C VAL A 435 16.44 20.78 -7.84
N THR A 436 16.24 20.22 -6.66
CA THR A 436 15.27 19.14 -6.42
C THR A 436 14.19 19.61 -5.45
N VAL A 437 13.03 18.98 -5.48
CA VAL A 437 12.07 19.02 -4.35
C VAL A 437 12.34 17.77 -3.51
N TRP A 438 12.52 17.96 -2.20
CA TRP A 438 12.78 16.90 -1.22
C TRP A 438 11.61 16.82 -0.25
N ALA A 439 10.93 15.67 -0.18
CA ALA A 439 9.69 15.54 0.58
C ALA A 439 9.43 14.11 1.09
N ASN A 440 8.61 13.97 2.14
CA ASN A 440 8.28 12.71 2.82
C ASN A 440 7.27 11.80 2.07
N TRP A 441 7.13 11.91 0.75
CA TRP A 441 6.09 11.20 -0.02
C TRP A 441 6.34 9.70 -0.26
N ALA A 442 7.27 9.08 0.47
CA ALA A 442 7.39 7.62 0.50
C ALA A 442 6.31 6.98 1.40
N PRO A 443 5.93 5.71 1.19
CA PRO A 443 4.94 5.03 2.04
C PRO A 443 5.29 5.00 3.54
N ASN A 444 6.58 5.00 3.90
CA ASN A 444 7.10 5.10 5.26
C ASN A 444 7.54 6.52 5.68
N GLY A 445 7.10 7.56 4.97
CA GLY A 445 7.52 8.94 5.22
C GLY A 445 9.02 9.20 5.02
N ALA A 446 9.77 8.26 4.44
CA ALA A 446 11.14 8.50 3.98
C ALA A 446 11.17 9.62 2.93
N TRP A 447 12.23 10.42 2.93
CA TRP A 447 12.28 11.62 2.11
C TRP A 447 13.02 11.40 0.79
N PHE A 448 12.31 11.33 -0.33
CA PHE A 448 12.94 11.26 -1.67
C PHE A 448 13.11 12.65 -2.28
N ARG A 449 14.15 12.80 -3.11
CA ARG A 449 14.39 13.99 -3.94
C ARG A 449 13.90 13.71 -5.36
N VAL A 450 13.12 14.62 -5.93
CA VAL A 450 12.75 14.58 -7.35
C VAL A 450 13.37 15.80 -8.05
N PRO A 451 14.12 15.61 -9.15
CA PRO A 451 14.78 16.71 -9.86
C PRO A 451 13.78 17.62 -10.57
N MET A 452 13.98 18.93 -10.43
CA MET A 452 13.24 19.94 -11.18
C MET A 452 13.91 20.20 -12.53
N THR A 453 13.12 20.61 -13.53
CA THR A 453 13.60 21.02 -14.85
C THR A 453 13.65 22.55 -14.96
N LYS A 454 14.55 23.09 -15.77
CA LYS A 454 14.69 24.55 -15.92
C LYS A 454 13.77 25.08 -17.03
N VAL A 455 12.85 25.97 -16.67
CA VAL A 455 11.87 26.59 -17.57
C VAL A 455 12.10 28.10 -17.54
N GLY A 456 12.85 28.60 -18.52
CA GLY A 456 13.27 30.01 -18.57
C GLY A 456 14.24 30.36 -17.44
N ASP A 457 13.85 31.28 -16.57
CA ASP A 457 14.60 31.75 -15.39
C ASP A 457 14.17 31.06 -14.08
N ARG A 458 13.37 29.98 -14.17
CA ARG A 458 12.81 29.25 -13.02
C ARG A 458 13.08 27.74 -13.12
N TRP A 459 12.93 27.06 -12.00
CA TRP A 459 12.89 25.60 -11.93
C TRP A 459 11.46 25.13 -11.68
N ARG A 460 11.05 24.06 -12.36
CA ARG A 460 9.67 23.55 -12.34
C ARG A 460 9.63 22.02 -12.36
N LEU A 461 8.66 21.48 -11.63
CA LEU A 461 8.38 20.05 -11.52
C LEU A 461 6.86 19.86 -11.42
N SER A 462 6.32 18.90 -12.17
CA SER A 462 4.91 18.49 -12.07
C SER A 462 4.88 16.97 -11.84
N MET A 463 4.07 16.52 -10.88
CA MET A 463 3.94 15.10 -10.49
C MET A 463 2.55 14.78 -9.98
N GLY A 464 2.23 13.49 -9.83
CA GLY A 464 1.00 12.97 -9.23
C GLY A 464 0.22 12.02 -10.15
N PRO A 465 -1.01 11.63 -9.77
CA PRO A 465 -1.78 12.11 -8.61
C PRO A 465 -1.08 11.99 -7.25
N LEU A 466 -1.29 12.99 -6.40
CA LEU A 466 -1.02 12.95 -4.96
C LEU A 466 -2.35 13.09 -4.19
N ASP A 467 -2.45 12.47 -3.01
CA ASP A 467 -3.55 12.60 -2.05
C ASP A 467 -2.97 12.61 -0.63
N GLY A 468 -3.47 13.47 0.25
CA GLY A 468 -3.03 13.56 1.64
C GLY A 468 -2.02 14.66 1.96
N PHE A 469 -1.27 14.46 3.06
CA PHE A 469 -0.45 15.49 3.70
C PHE A 469 1.05 15.16 3.65
N TYR A 470 1.85 16.15 3.25
CA TYR A 470 3.29 16.04 3.07
C TYR A 470 4.04 17.24 3.65
N TYR A 471 5.33 17.04 3.91
CA TYR A 471 6.33 18.10 4.10
C TYR A 471 7.28 18.11 2.92
N TYR A 472 7.65 19.29 2.46
CA TYR A 472 8.66 19.46 1.41
C TYR A 472 9.60 20.64 1.67
N ARG A 473 10.75 20.62 1.01
CA ARG A 473 11.70 21.73 0.86
C ARG A 473 12.40 21.60 -0.50
N TYR A 474 13.01 22.67 -0.99
CA TYR A 474 13.93 22.57 -2.12
C TYR A 474 15.33 22.19 -1.63
N VAL A 475 16.10 21.52 -2.49
CA VAL A 475 17.56 21.43 -2.34
C VAL A 475 18.18 22.10 -3.56
N VAL A 476 18.78 23.28 -3.33
CA VAL A 476 19.32 24.16 -4.38
C VAL A 476 20.83 24.06 -4.34
N ASP A 477 21.45 23.54 -5.40
CA ASP A 477 22.88 23.28 -5.46
C ASP A 477 23.41 22.61 -4.16
N GLY A 478 22.71 21.57 -3.71
CA GLY A 478 23.07 20.79 -2.51
C GLY A 478 22.90 21.54 -1.17
N VAL A 479 22.09 22.59 -1.13
CA VAL A 479 21.75 23.33 0.10
C VAL A 479 20.23 23.34 0.29
N ASP A 480 19.77 22.89 1.45
CA ASP A 480 18.36 22.91 1.83
C ASP A 480 17.79 24.33 1.85
N GLN A 481 16.59 24.52 1.29
CA GLN A 481 15.83 25.77 1.30
C GLN A 481 14.35 25.46 1.57
N LYS A 482 13.78 25.99 2.67
CA LYS A 482 12.32 26.06 2.85
C LYS A 482 11.71 26.86 1.68
N ASP A 483 10.45 26.59 1.31
CA ASP A 483 9.80 27.39 0.26
C ASP A 483 9.69 28.87 0.68
N PRO A 484 10.24 29.83 -0.07
CA PRO A 484 10.14 31.26 0.25
C PRO A 484 8.72 31.85 0.14
N ALA A 485 7.75 31.07 -0.36
CA ALA A 485 6.33 31.43 -0.41
C ALA A 485 5.48 30.83 0.73
N ASP A 486 6.06 29.99 1.60
CA ASP A 486 5.33 29.42 2.75
C ASP A 486 5.23 30.42 3.92
N GLU A 487 4.00 30.67 4.36
CA GLU A 487 3.67 31.55 5.49
C GLU A 487 3.61 30.80 6.85
N VAL A 488 3.70 29.47 6.88
CA VAL A 488 3.67 28.66 8.11
C VAL A 488 5.00 28.79 8.87
N ASN A 489 5.01 29.64 9.89
CA ASN A 489 6.23 30.00 10.64
C ASN A 489 6.59 29.00 11.76
N THR A 490 5.68 28.10 12.13
CA THR A 490 5.90 27.04 13.12
C THR A 490 6.88 25.96 12.64
N LEU A 491 6.83 25.61 11.35
CA LEU A 491 7.78 24.67 10.73
C LEU A 491 9.10 25.33 10.33
N THR A 492 10.20 24.90 10.93
CA THR A 492 11.56 25.34 10.57
C THR A 492 12.17 24.46 9.48
N GLY A 493 12.77 25.08 8.46
CA GLY A 493 13.50 24.39 7.37
C GLY A 493 12.65 23.59 6.36
N VAL A 494 11.38 23.33 6.66
CA VAL A 494 10.42 22.60 5.81
C VAL A 494 9.10 23.36 5.71
N SER A 495 8.31 23.02 4.69
CA SER A 495 7.05 23.68 4.30
C SER A 495 5.96 22.60 4.12
N PRO A 496 4.71 22.83 4.55
CA PRO A 496 3.65 21.82 4.46
C PRO A 496 2.96 21.86 3.09
N LEU A 497 2.44 20.70 2.67
CA LEU A 497 1.60 20.55 1.49
C LEU A 497 0.43 19.62 1.84
N PHE A 498 -0.80 20.08 1.66
CA PHE A 498 -1.99 19.24 1.69
C PHE A 498 -2.60 19.16 0.29
N VAL A 499 -2.73 17.96 -0.25
CA VAL A 499 -3.36 17.71 -1.55
C VAL A 499 -4.75 17.09 -1.28
N PRO A 500 -5.86 17.79 -1.59
CA PRO A 500 -7.19 17.27 -1.30
C PRO A 500 -7.59 16.15 -2.26
N GLY A 501 -7.79 14.96 -1.73
CA GLY A 501 -8.44 13.84 -2.43
C GLY A 501 -9.44 13.11 -1.54
N THR A 502 -9.43 11.78 -1.62
CA THR A 502 -10.46 10.89 -1.07
C THR A 502 -10.02 10.16 0.20
N THR A 503 -8.75 9.81 0.35
CA THR A 503 -8.23 9.17 1.58
C THR A 503 -8.27 10.15 2.75
N ASP A 504 -7.91 11.41 2.48
CA ASP A 504 -7.65 12.41 3.51
C ASP A 504 -8.71 13.52 3.57
N ARG A 505 -9.97 13.20 3.22
CA ARG A 505 -11.13 14.13 3.33
C ARG A 505 -11.19 14.84 4.69
N MET A 506 -10.84 14.14 5.77
CA MET A 506 -10.84 14.68 7.14
C MET A 506 -9.91 15.89 7.32
N LEU A 507 -8.87 16.01 6.49
CA LEU A 507 -7.96 17.15 6.47
C LEU A 507 -8.48 18.28 5.55
N GLY A 508 -9.46 18.02 4.69
CA GLY A 508 -10.04 18.98 3.77
C GLY A 508 -10.96 20.00 4.46
N ASP A 509 -10.98 21.23 3.94
CA ASP A 509 -11.80 22.31 4.48
C ASP A 509 -13.29 22.09 4.18
N VAL A 510 -14.14 22.19 5.21
CA VAL A 510 -15.61 22.08 5.05
C VAL A 510 -16.20 23.32 4.35
N PRO A 511 -17.40 23.24 3.73
CA PRO A 511 -18.03 24.40 3.11
C PRO A 511 -18.16 25.60 4.07
N ALA A 512 -17.83 26.78 3.55
CA ALA A 512 -17.72 28.01 4.35
C ALA A 512 -18.97 28.26 5.23
N GLY A 513 -18.73 28.53 6.51
CA GLY A 513 -19.79 28.73 7.51
C GLY A 513 -20.42 27.46 8.09
N ARG A 514 -19.93 26.26 7.72
CA ARG A 514 -20.34 24.99 8.36
C ARG A 514 -19.39 24.49 9.46
N GLY A 515 -18.14 24.96 9.47
CA GLY A 515 -17.14 24.62 10.47
C GLY A 515 -17.29 25.38 11.79
N GLY A 516 -16.52 24.96 12.81
CA GLY A 516 -16.42 25.63 14.10
C GLY A 516 -15.58 26.91 14.03
N GLU A 517 -15.67 27.72 15.09
CA GLU A 517 -14.90 28.96 15.22
C GLU A 517 -13.55 28.67 15.87
N LEU A 518 -12.48 29.29 15.35
CA LEU A 518 -11.16 29.25 15.96
C LEU A 518 -10.82 30.62 16.54
N SER A 519 -10.43 30.66 17.80
CA SER A 519 -10.13 31.89 18.55
C SER A 519 -8.84 31.76 19.35
N VAL A 520 -8.20 32.87 19.70
CA VAL A 520 -7.01 32.88 20.57
C VAL A 520 -7.43 33.22 22.01
N LEU A 521 -6.93 32.45 22.97
CA LEU A 521 -6.96 32.72 24.40
C LEU A 521 -5.56 33.20 24.81
N THR A 522 -5.45 34.39 25.42
CA THR A 522 -4.23 34.79 26.14
C THR A 522 -4.42 34.64 27.64
N TYR A 523 -3.34 34.35 28.36
CA TYR A 523 -3.34 34.16 29.82
C TYR A 523 -1.94 34.40 30.40
N ASP A 524 -1.87 34.95 31.62
CA ASP A 524 -0.61 35.01 32.39
C ASP A 524 -0.24 33.60 32.89
N SER A 525 1.01 33.18 32.69
CA SER A 525 1.54 31.93 33.24
C SER A 525 2.48 32.19 34.41
N ALA A 526 2.12 31.68 35.59
CA ALA A 526 3.00 31.66 36.75
C ALA A 526 4.17 30.66 36.61
N VAL A 527 4.08 29.70 35.68
CA VAL A 527 5.11 28.66 35.47
C VAL A 527 6.19 29.14 34.50
N ALA A 528 5.81 29.87 33.45
CA ALA A 528 6.74 30.46 32.49
C ALA A 528 7.21 31.87 32.88
N GLY A 529 6.39 32.64 33.61
CA GLY A 529 6.68 34.02 33.99
C GLY A 529 6.34 35.06 32.91
N GLU A 530 5.42 34.75 32.00
CA GLU A 530 5.06 35.54 30.81
C GLU A 530 3.57 35.38 30.45
N GLU A 531 3.03 36.29 29.63
CA GLU A 531 1.74 36.08 28.95
C GLU A 531 1.92 35.04 27.84
N ARG A 532 1.03 34.06 27.77
CA ARG A 532 1.04 32.95 26.79
C ARG A 532 -0.26 32.90 26.03
N SER A 533 -0.24 32.14 24.93
CA SER A 533 -1.37 31.97 24.01
C SER A 533 -1.74 30.50 23.85
N ALA A 534 -3.03 30.26 23.60
CA ALA A 534 -3.59 28.99 23.18
C ALA A 534 -4.65 29.20 22.09
N TYR A 535 -4.72 28.30 21.12
CA TYR A 535 -5.84 28.24 20.19
C TYR A 535 -7.02 27.53 20.87
N VAL A 536 -8.22 28.08 20.72
CA VAL A 536 -9.46 27.46 21.19
C VAL A 536 -10.43 27.33 20.03
N TRP A 537 -10.72 26.09 19.65
CA TRP A 537 -11.78 25.75 18.71
C TRP A 537 -13.09 25.51 19.47
N THR A 538 -14.17 26.14 19.01
CA THR A 538 -15.53 25.93 19.51
C THR A 538 -16.40 25.32 18.41
N PRO A 539 -17.35 24.43 18.77
CA PRO A 539 -18.10 23.65 17.78
C PRO A 539 -19.12 24.52 17.03
N PRO A 540 -19.55 24.11 15.82
CA PRO A 540 -20.61 24.80 15.10
C PRO A 540 -21.86 25.02 15.96
N GLY A 541 -22.30 26.28 16.10
CA GLY A 541 -23.43 26.62 16.97
C GLY A 541 -23.10 26.62 18.48
N TYR A 542 -21.84 26.87 18.86
CA TYR A 542 -21.43 27.09 20.25
C TYR A 542 -22.26 28.19 20.94
N ASP A 543 -22.87 27.85 22.08
CA ASP A 543 -23.65 28.77 22.92
C ASP A 543 -23.04 28.90 24.32
N ALA A 544 -22.40 30.03 24.59
CA ALA A 544 -21.85 30.35 25.90
C ALA A 544 -22.93 30.44 27.01
N GLY A 545 -24.19 30.67 26.65
CA GLY A 545 -25.33 30.77 27.58
C GLY A 545 -26.04 29.45 27.89
N ARG A 546 -25.64 28.32 27.29
CA ARG A 546 -26.33 27.03 27.51
C ARG A 546 -26.14 26.52 28.95
N ALA A 547 -27.15 25.80 29.46
CA ALA A 547 -27.22 25.42 30.88
C ALA A 547 -26.18 24.39 31.33
N GLU A 548 -25.81 23.43 30.47
CA GLU A 548 -24.78 22.41 30.76
C GLU A 548 -23.46 22.78 30.07
N PRO A 549 -22.31 22.84 30.76
CA PRO A 549 -21.04 23.15 30.12
C PRO A 549 -20.66 22.18 28.98
N TYR A 550 -19.86 22.66 28.02
CA TYR A 550 -19.27 21.82 26.97
C TYR A 550 -18.17 20.91 27.56
N PRO A 551 -18.08 19.64 27.15
CA PRO A 551 -16.87 18.86 27.36
C PRO A 551 -15.66 19.56 26.72
N VAL A 552 -14.47 19.35 27.28
CA VAL A 552 -13.24 20.00 26.81
C VAL A 552 -12.10 19.00 26.63
N LEU A 553 -11.45 19.07 25.46
CA LEU A 553 -10.20 18.38 25.17
C LEU A 553 -9.05 19.39 25.23
N TYR A 554 -8.05 19.11 26.08
CA TYR A 554 -6.78 19.81 26.06
C TYR A 554 -5.79 19.02 25.17
N LEU A 555 -5.36 19.63 24.07
CA LEU A 555 -4.61 18.96 22.99
C LEU A 555 -3.21 19.58 22.84
N ASN A 556 -2.18 18.84 23.24
CA ASN A 556 -0.81 19.35 23.40
C ASN A 556 0.15 18.91 22.27
N HIS A 557 1.13 19.76 21.95
CA HIS A 557 2.08 19.58 20.86
C HIS A 557 3.38 18.88 21.30
N GLY A 558 4.24 18.54 20.33
CA GLY A 558 5.53 17.88 20.53
C GLY A 558 6.68 18.79 20.94
N GLY A 559 7.88 18.22 21.06
CA GLY A 559 9.10 18.99 21.33
C GLY A 559 9.52 19.83 20.13
N GLY A 560 9.92 21.09 20.36
CA GLY A 560 10.29 22.03 19.30
C GLY A 560 9.10 22.65 18.53
N GLN A 561 7.87 22.25 18.87
CA GLN A 561 6.62 22.80 18.34
C GLN A 561 6.03 23.87 19.28
N SER A 562 4.88 24.42 18.91
CA SER A 562 4.18 25.49 19.62
C SER A 562 2.65 25.24 19.70
N TRP A 563 1.94 26.18 20.34
CA TRP A 563 0.47 26.20 20.40
C TRP A 563 -0.22 26.32 19.02
N GLY A 564 0.50 26.77 17.98
CA GLY A 564 -0.02 26.89 16.61
C GLY A 564 -0.06 25.57 15.85
N ASP A 565 0.86 24.64 16.12
CA ASP A 565 1.19 23.52 15.24
C ASP A 565 0.02 22.56 14.99
N TRP A 566 -0.84 22.29 15.98
CA TRP A 566 -2.03 21.47 15.78
C TRP A 566 -3.04 22.08 14.78
N VAL A 567 -3.05 23.40 14.63
CA VAL A 567 -3.88 24.11 13.64
C VAL A 567 -3.14 24.25 12.31
N GLU A 568 -1.93 24.80 12.34
CA GLU A 568 -1.16 25.17 11.15
C GLU A 568 -0.62 23.95 10.37
N VAL A 569 -0.28 22.88 11.08
CA VAL A 569 0.34 21.66 10.52
C VAL A 569 -0.55 20.44 10.73
N GLY A 570 -1.07 20.25 11.94
CA GLY A 570 -1.93 19.13 12.30
C GLY A 570 -3.34 19.18 11.73
N ARG A 571 -3.75 20.30 11.11
CA ARG A 571 -5.08 20.51 10.49
C ARG A 571 -6.25 20.10 11.41
N ALA A 572 -6.07 20.23 12.72
CA ALA A 572 -7.04 19.78 13.73
C ALA A 572 -8.39 20.48 13.58
N LYS A 573 -8.39 21.75 13.13
CA LYS A 573 -9.63 22.48 12.79
C LYS A 573 -10.44 21.73 11.74
N GLN A 574 -9.82 21.30 10.64
CA GLN A 574 -10.49 20.61 9.55
C GLN A 574 -11.02 19.23 10.00
N ILE A 575 -10.27 18.51 10.82
CA ILE A 575 -10.69 17.22 11.38
C ILE A 575 -11.94 17.41 12.27
N LEU A 576 -11.90 18.38 13.19
CA LEU A 576 -13.00 18.74 14.09
C LEU A 576 -14.23 19.27 13.32
N ASP A 577 -14.01 20.08 12.29
CA ASP A 577 -15.05 20.65 11.43
C ASP A 577 -15.77 19.56 10.62
N ASN A 578 -15.03 18.64 9.98
CA ASN A 578 -15.62 17.53 9.23
C ASN A 578 -16.46 16.63 10.14
N TYR A 579 -15.93 16.22 11.29
CA TYR A 579 -16.68 15.41 12.24
C TYR A 579 -17.89 16.12 12.86
N SER A 580 -17.84 17.45 13.01
CA SER A 580 -19.01 18.25 13.40
C SER A 580 -20.07 18.32 12.30
N VAL A 581 -19.63 18.40 11.04
CA VAL A 581 -20.49 18.40 9.85
C VAL A 581 -21.16 17.04 9.59
N ASP A 582 -20.44 15.96 9.90
CA ASP A 582 -20.91 14.57 9.80
C ASP A 582 -21.77 14.16 11.02
N GLY A 583 -21.64 14.86 12.15
CA GLY A 583 -22.33 14.57 13.42
C GLY A 583 -21.76 13.37 14.19
N SER A 584 -20.49 13.03 13.98
CA SER A 584 -19.84 11.82 14.53
C SER A 584 -19.16 12.03 15.89
N ILE A 585 -18.88 13.28 16.26
CA ILE A 585 -18.29 13.67 17.56
C ILE A 585 -19.33 14.34 18.47
N VAL A 586 -19.11 14.24 19.79
CA VAL A 586 -19.86 15.04 20.76
C VAL A 586 -19.44 16.51 20.64
N PRO A 587 -20.36 17.49 20.60
CA PRO A 587 -20.01 18.91 20.61
C PRO A 587 -19.19 19.28 21.85
N MET A 588 -17.90 19.52 21.65
CA MET A 588 -16.86 19.78 22.66
C MET A 588 -16.08 21.04 22.30
N VAL A 589 -15.36 21.63 23.26
CA VAL A 589 -14.36 22.69 23.00
C VAL A 589 -12.97 22.04 22.98
N VAL A 590 -12.07 22.51 22.12
CA VAL A 590 -10.68 22.01 22.06
C VAL A 590 -9.71 23.15 22.30
N VAL A 591 -8.82 22.97 23.30
CA VAL A 591 -7.82 23.96 23.74
C VAL A 591 -6.43 23.44 23.42
N MET A 592 -5.72 24.16 22.55
CA MET A 592 -4.37 23.84 22.05
C MET A 592 -3.38 24.89 22.57
N GLY A 593 -2.69 24.56 23.66
CA GLY A 593 -1.79 25.47 24.38
C GLY A 593 -0.31 25.22 24.14
N ASN A 594 0.54 26.11 24.65
CA ASN A 594 1.99 25.98 24.55
C ASN A 594 2.54 25.12 25.70
N GLY A 595 2.83 23.85 25.42
CA GLY A 595 3.35 22.88 26.38
C GLY A 595 4.82 23.05 26.76
N ASN A 596 5.56 23.98 26.15
CA ASN A 596 6.98 24.23 26.48
C ASN A 596 7.11 24.97 27.83
N VAL A 597 7.12 24.22 28.94
CA VAL A 597 7.30 24.71 30.32
C VAL A 597 8.03 23.66 31.18
N PRO A 598 8.65 24.05 32.33
CA PRO A 598 9.25 23.09 33.27
C PRO A 598 8.25 22.21 34.03
N ASP A 599 7.03 22.70 34.29
CA ASP A 599 5.95 21.97 34.99
C ASP A 599 4.65 22.10 34.18
N PHE A 600 4.42 21.14 33.28
CA PHE A 600 3.22 21.11 32.45
C PHE A 600 1.92 20.83 33.25
N PRO A 601 1.88 19.90 34.22
CA PRO A 601 0.70 19.72 35.08
C PRO A 601 0.24 21.02 35.74
N ALA A 602 1.15 21.83 36.30
CA ALA A 602 0.82 23.12 36.89
C ALA A 602 0.37 24.15 35.83
N GLU A 603 1.06 24.25 34.70
CA GLU A 603 0.68 25.17 33.61
C GLU A 603 -0.72 24.89 33.07
N LEU A 604 -1.08 23.60 32.92
CA LEU A 604 -2.40 23.17 32.48
C LEU A 604 -3.47 23.46 33.54
N LEU A 605 -3.26 23.03 34.79
CA LEU A 605 -4.31 23.03 35.82
C LEU A 605 -4.46 24.36 36.56
N ASP A 606 -3.38 25.10 36.79
CA ASP A 606 -3.39 26.34 37.59
C ASP A 606 -3.51 27.61 36.71
N ASN A 607 -2.99 27.60 35.47
CA ASN A 607 -3.02 28.75 34.57
C ASN A 607 -4.03 28.58 33.42
N MET A 608 -3.80 27.61 32.52
CA MET A 608 -4.51 27.54 31.24
C MET A 608 -5.97 27.07 31.37
N ALA A 609 -6.25 26.01 32.13
CA ALA A 609 -7.61 25.50 32.29
C ALA A 609 -8.53 26.51 33.03
N PRO A 610 -8.08 27.21 34.11
CA PRO A 610 -8.85 28.29 34.72
C PRO A 610 -9.11 29.46 33.76
N ALA A 611 -8.11 29.90 32.98
CA ALA A 611 -8.29 30.95 31.97
C ALA A 611 -9.29 30.55 30.87
N ALA A 612 -9.26 29.29 30.43
CA ALA A 612 -10.24 28.74 29.48
C ALA A 612 -11.65 28.70 30.10
N ARG A 613 -11.81 28.17 31.32
CA ARG A 613 -13.10 28.12 32.05
C ARG A 613 -13.68 29.53 32.33
N ALA A 614 -12.84 30.56 32.43
CA ALA A 614 -13.28 31.94 32.62
C ALA A 614 -13.80 32.61 31.32
N LYS A 615 -13.42 32.11 30.14
CA LYS A 615 -13.79 32.66 28.83
C LYS A 615 -14.79 31.82 28.05
N TYR A 616 -14.82 30.50 28.27
CA TYR A 616 -15.67 29.54 27.57
C TYR A 616 -16.50 28.72 28.58
N ASN A 617 -17.73 28.36 28.21
CA ASN A 617 -18.64 27.57 29.03
C ASN A 617 -18.26 26.09 28.94
N ILE A 618 -17.15 25.71 29.59
CA ILE A 618 -16.56 24.36 29.57
C ILE A 618 -16.58 23.69 30.94
N ALA A 619 -16.60 22.37 30.93
CA ALA A 619 -16.71 21.54 32.13
C ALA A 619 -15.47 21.62 33.03
N SER A 620 -15.63 21.15 34.28
CA SER A 620 -14.59 21.09 35.30
C SER A 620 -14.53 19.74 36.02
N ASP A 621 -14.98 18.68 35.35
CA ASP A 621 -15.13 17.32 35.89
C ASP A 621 -14.51 16.29 34.94
N ALA A 622 -13.84 15.26 35.48
CA ALA A 622 -13.13 14.24 34.72
C ALA A 622 -13.97 13.62 33.60
N ALA A 623 -15.25 13.32 33.87
CA ALA A 623 -16.18 12.74 32.92
C ALA A 623 -16.34 13.57 31.63
N ARG A 624 -16.11 14.89 31.70
CA ARG A 624 -16.19 15.84 30.58
C ARG A 624 -14.87 16.55 30.29
N GLN A 625 -13.75 16.06 30.85
CA GLN A 625 -12.39 16.54 30.60
C GLN A 625 -11.52 15.48 29.96
N GLY A 626 -10.96 15.80 28.80
CA GLY A 626 -9.98 14.98 28.10
C GLY A 626 -8.63 15.68 27.97
N ILE A 627 -7.56 14.89 27.93
CA ILE A 627 -6.19 15.34 27.70
C ILE A 627 -5.54 14.45 26.63
N ALA A 628 -4.92 15.06 25.63
CA ALA A 628 -4.20 14.33 24.59
C ALA A 628 -2.97 15.10 24.12
N GLY A 629 -2.02 14.40 23.50
CA GLY A 629 -0.88 15.06 22.89
C GLY A 629 0.07 14.11 22.17
N LEU A 630 1.02 14.69 21.44
CA LEU A 630 1.98 13.98 20.59
C LEU A 630 3.42 14.09 21.12
N SER A 631 4.24 13.05 20.98
CA SER A 631 5.68 13.08 21.33
C SER A 631 5.95 13.55 22.77
N MET A 632 6.70 14.63 22.98
CA MET A 632 6.85 15.30 24.28
C MET A 632 5.49 15.68 24.92
N GLY A 633 4.51 16.08 24.11
CA GLY A 633 3.14 16.31 24.54
C GLY A 633 2.38 15.06 24.98
N ALA A 634 2.73 13.89 24.43
CA ALA A 634 2.24 12.59 24.92
C ALA A 634 2.88 12.24 26.27
N MET A 635 4.19 12.47 26.44
CA MET A 635 4.87 12.35 27.74
C MET A 635 4.23 13.26 28.79
N HIS A 636 3.92 14.52 28.44
CA HIS A 636 3.23 15.47 29.30
C HIS A 636 1.80 15.01 29.65
N THR A 637 1.07 14.48 28.67
CA THR A 637 -0.27 13.88 28.84
C THR A 637 -0.25 12.73 29.85
N LEU A 638 0.62 11.74 29.62
CA LEU A 638 0.80 10.56 30.48
C LEU A 638 1.22 10.95 31.90
N THR A 639 2.20 11.85 32.02
CA THR A 639 2.69 12.32 33.33
C THR A 639 1.60 13.04 34.12
N THR A 640 0.80 13.87 33.45
CA THR A 640 -0.32 14.58 34.08
C THR A 640 -1.40 13.60 34.52
N TRP A 641 -1.86 12.71 33.63
CA TRP A 641 -2.90 11.71 33.92
C TRP A 641 -2.53 10.78 35.08
N LEU A 642 -1.31 10.23 35.09
CA LEU A 642 -0.84 9.34 36.17
C LEU A 642 -0.66 10.06 37.51
N THR A 643 -0.21 11.33 37.52
CA THR A 643 0.08 12.08 38.77
C THR A 643 -1.05 13.01 39.25
N ARG A 644 -2.15 13.10 38.47
CA ARG A 644 -3.35 13.90 38.77
C ARG A 644 -4.63 13.07 38.49
N PRO A 645 -4.80 11.89 39.13
CA PRO A 645 -6.02 11.10 38.99
C PRO A 645 -7.25 11.92 39.40
N GLY A 646 -8.33 11.81 38.63
CA GLY A 646 -9.57 12.57 38.84
C GLY A 646 -9.66 13.95 38.17
N GLU A 647 -8.63 14.41 37.46
CA GLU A 647 -8.73 15.62 36.62
C GLU A 647 -9.21 15.33 35.19
N PHE A 648 -8.90 14.15 34.63
CA PHE A 648 -9.23 13.78 33.24
C PHE A 648 -9.75 12.35 33.18
N GLY A 649 -10.93 12.17 32.59
CA GLY A 649 -11.51 10.85 32.35
C GLY A 649 -11.21 10.29 30.95
N TRP A 650 -10.56 11.06 30.09
CA TRP A 650 -10.25 10.69 28.72
C TRP A 650 -8.80 11.05 28.39
N MET A 651 -7.99 10.08 27.94
CA MET A 651 -6.55 10.23 27.70
C MET A 651 -6.16 9.70 26.31
N GLY A 652 -5.41 10.49 25.53
CA GLY A 652 -4.87 10.10 24.21
C GLY A 652 -3.38 10.38 24.05
N ALA A 653 -2.55 9.34 24.02
CA ALA A 653 -1.09 9.48 23.88
C ALA A 653 -0.62 9.07 22.47
N PHE A 654 -0.08 10.01 21.70
CA PHE A 654 0.38 9.78 20.32
C PHE A 654 1.92 9.73 20.22
N SER A 655 2.49 8.61 19.78
CA SER A 655 3.95 8.42 19.56
C SER A 655 4.77 8.85 20.78
N GLY A 656 4.64 8.15 21.90
CA GLY A 656 5.08 8.66 23.20
C GLY A 656 5.43 7.59 24.24
N GLY A 657 6.02 8.03 25.35
CA GLY A 657 6.42 7.17 26.46
C GLY A 657 6.91 7.97 27.65
N LEU A 658 7.30 7.26 28.71
CA LEU A 658 7.92 7.84 29.91
C LEU A 658 9.45 7.80 29.75
N PHE A 659 9.99 8.76 28.98
CA PHE A 659 11.36 8.70 28.45
C PHE A 659 12.49 8.85 29.48
N PHE A 660 12.25 9.50 30.63
CA PHE A 660 13.30 9.87 31.59
C PHE A 660 13.13 9.21 32.96
N THR A 661 11.91 9.21 33.49
CA THR A 661 11.55 8.66 34.81
C THR A 661 10.09 8.25 34.80
N THR A 662 9.78 7.06 35.31
CA THR A 662 8.42 6.70 35.72
C THR A 662 8.07 7.51 36.97
N PRO A 663 6.95 8.26 37.00
CA PRO A 663 6.49 8.93 38.22
C PRO A 663 5.93 7.93 39.23
N GLU A 664 5.78 8.35 40.49
CA GLU A 664 4.98 7.60 41.48
C GLU A 664 3.48 7.91 41.25
N PHE A 665 2.65 6.86 41.16
CA PHE A 665 1.20 6.96 40.95
C PHE A 665 0.44 5.86 41.69
N ASP A 666 -0.87 6.05 41.87
CA ASP A 666 -1.79 5.05 42.44
C ASP A 666 -2.66 4.47 41.30
N PRO A 667 -2.47 3.21 40.88
CA PRO A 667 -3.23 2.61 39.79
C PRO A 667 -4.74 2.56 40.04
N ALA A 668 -5.17 2.36 41.29
CA ALA A 668 -6.59 2.31 41.61
C ALA A 668 -7.24 3.69 41.50
N ALA A 669 -6.52 4.75 41.88
CA ALA A 669 -6.98 6.13 41.69
C ALA A 669 -7.00 6.55 40.21
N VAL A 670 -6.04 6.09 39.39
CA VAL A 670 -6.01 6.36 37.95
C VAL A 670 -7.19 5.67 37.23
N ASN A 671 -7.41 4.38 37.47
CA ASN A 671 -8.50 3.65 36.82
C ASN A 671 -9.88 4.19 37.24
N ALA A 672 -10.10 4.52 38.52
CA ALA A 672 -11.41 4.83 39.07
C ALA A 672 -12.18 6.00 38.39
N GLU A 673 -11.48 6.96 37.78
CA GLU A 673 -12.09 8.09 37.07
C GLU A 673 -11.84 8.07 35.54
N THR A 674 -11.01 7.15 35.05
CA THR A 674 -10.69 6.98 33.63
C THR A 674 -11.80 6.18 32.92
N ARG A 675 -12.34 6.74 31.84
CA ARG A 675 -13.33 6.11 30.94
C ARG A 675 -12.70 5.60 29.64
N LEU A 676 -11.63 6.25 29.22
CA LEU A 676 -10.82 5.82 28.08
C LEU A 676 -9.40 6.34 28.24
N ALA A 677 -8.43 5.45 28.29
CA ALA A 677 -7.03 5.76 28.04
C ALA A 677 -6.61 5.02 26.78
N ARG A 678 -6.17 5.75 25.73
CA ARG A 678 -5.85 5.17 24.43
C ARG A 678 -4.46 5.59 23.96
N VAL A 679 -3.63 4.59 23.65
CA VAL A 679 -2.22 4.75 23.30
C VAL A 679 -2.03 4.45 21.81
N TYR A 680 -1.22 5.26 21.14
CA TYR A 680 -0.96 5.21 19.70
C TYR A 680 0.54 5.37 19.43
N THR A 681 1.03 4.79 18.34
CA THR A 681 2.41 4.99 17.84
C THR A 681 2.46 4.90 16.32
N GLY A 682 3.46 5.53 15.71
CA GLY A 682 3.89 5.22 14.35
C GLY A 682 4.53 3.82 14.27
N ASP A 683 4.95 3.40 13.08
CA ASP A 683 5.58 2.09 12.86
C ASP A 683 7.04 2.03 13.33
N VAL A 684 7.78 0.98 12.93
CA VAL A 684 9.21 0.80 13.27
C VAL A 684 10.14 1.93 12.78
N THR A 685 9.64 2.86 11.95
CA THR A 685 10.31 4.10 11.56
C THR A 685 10.04 5.28 12.51
N ASP A 686 9.05 5.19 13.39
CA ASP A 686 8.88 6.10 14.52
C ASP A 686 9.87 5.71 15.63
N PHE A 687 10.81 6.60 15.95
CA PHE A 687 11.84 6.34 16.98
C PHE A 687 11.25 6.14 18.39
N THR A 688 9.98 6.51 18.61
CA THR A 688 9.26 6.26 19.87
C THR A 688 8.54 4.91 19.90
N TYR A 689 8.54 4.12 18.83
CA TYR A 689 7.87 2.81 18.76
C TYR A 689 8.20 1.92 19.97
N GLN A 690 9.50 1.64 20.20
CA GLN A 690 9.91 0.80 21.33
C GLN A 690 9.64 1.46 22.69
N HIS A 691 9.68 2.79 22.77
CA HIS A 691 9.30 3.51 24.00
C HIS A 691 7.79 3.44 24.28
N THR A 692 6.96 3.31 23.25
CA THR A 692 5.52 3.07 23.38
C THR A 692 5.24 1.61 23.75
N MET A 693 5.96 0.64 23.17
CA MET A 693 5.84 -0.77 23.59
C MET A 693 6.18 -0.94 25.07
N ASN A 694 7.32 -0.39 25.50
CA ASN A 694 7.73 -0.40 26.92
C ASN A 694 6.76 0.37 27.84
N LEU A 695 5.95 1.29 27.31
CA LEU A 695 4.89 1.96 28.05
C LEU A 695 3.68 1.02 28.23
N LEU A 696 3.28 0.29 27.20
CA LEU A 696 2.19 -0.70 27.29
C LEU A 696 2.53 -1.76 28.33
N ASP A 697 3.73 -2.35 28.26
CA ASP A 697 4.25 -3.30 29.25
C ASP A 697 4.11 -2.74 30.69
N LEU A 698 4.53 -1.48 30.89
CA LEU A 698 4.47 -0.82 32.20
C LEU A 698 3.04 -0.57 32.69
N LEU A 699 2.11 -0.22 31.79
CA LEU A 699 0.70 -0.03 32.13
C LEU A 699 0.04 -1.38 32.48
N GLU A 700 0.33 -2.45 31.73
CA GLU A 700 -0.14 -3.81 32.04
C GLU A 700 0.44 -4.33 33.37
N GLU A 701 1.75 -4.21 33.61
CA GLU A 701 2.39 -4.63 34.87
C GLU A 701 1.83 -3.94 36.12
N ASN A 702 1.35 -2.70 35.98
CA ASN A 702 0.75 -1.92 37.07
C ASN A 702 -0.79 -2.02 37.12
N GLY A 703 -1.43 -2.79 36.22
CA GLY A 703 -2.88 -2.99 36.19
C GLY A 703 -3.68 -1.77 35.76
N ILE A 704 -3.09 -0.88 34.95
CA ILE A 704 -3.75 0.32 34.42
C ILE A 704 -4.65 -0.05 33.23
N GLU A 705 -5.92 0.34 33.31
CA GLU A 705 -6.89 0.10 32.23
C GLU A 705 -6.64 1.03 31.05
N HIS A 706 -6.34 0.46 29.88
CA HIS A 706 -6.05 1.20 28.65
C HIS A 706 -6.33 0.38 27.38
N GLU A 707 -6.48 1.07 26.26
CA GLU A 707 -6.54 0.51 24.90
C GLU A 707 -5.25 0.85 24.14
N PHE A 708 -4.66 -0.13 23.45
CA PHE A 708 -3.71 0.15 22.36
C PHE A 708 -4.48 0.28 21.04
N ALA A 709 -4.24 1.35 20.28
CA ALA A 709 -4.93 1.59 19.01
C ALA A 709 -4.45 0.69 17.86
N GLY A 710 -3.31 0.02 18.04
CA GLY A 710 -2.54 -0.58 16.95
C GLY A 710 -1.44 0.36 16.45
N VAL A 711 -0.65 -0.14 15.51
CA VAL A 711 0.43 0.61 14.86
C VAL A 711 -0.14 1.40 13.69
N THR A 712 0.10 2.71 13.66
CA THR A 712 -0.18 3.54 12.48
C THR A 712 1.04 3.51 11.57
N VAL A 713 0.86 3.12 10.31
CA VAL A 713 1.95 3.19 9.31
C VAL A 713 2.32 4.66 9.08
N GLY A 714 3.62 4.94 9.11
CA GLY A 714 4.20 6.27 9.08
C GLY A 714 5.23 6.51 10.20
N PRO A 715 6.12 7.50 10.01
CA PRO A 715 7.17 7.85 10.97
C PRO A 715 6.64 8.79 12.06
N HIS A 716 7.55 9.41 12.81
CA HIS A 716 7.27 10.39 13.86
C HIS A 716 6.88 11.78 13.29
N GLY A 717 5.72 11.88 12.63
CA GLY A 717 5.21 13.10 11.97
C GLY A 717 3.70 13.35 12.10
N PHE A 718 3.23 14.53 11.67
CA PHE A 718 1.81 14.90 11.74
C PHE A 718 0.92 14.05 10.83
N ASP A 719 1.45 13.43 9.78
CA ASP A 719 0.78 12.38 9.00
C ASP A 719 0.32 11.22 9.91
N THR A 720 1.16 10.76 10.83
CA THR A 720 0.82 9.79 11.88
C THR A 720 -0.13 10.40 12.92
N TRP A 721 0.13 11.62 13.41
CA TRP A 721 -0.68 12.21 14.49
C TRP A 721 -2.06 12.70 14.07
N GLN A 722 -2.25 13.07 12.80
CA GLN A 722 -3.55 13.35 12.18
C GLN A 722 -4.43 12.10 12.20
N ARG A 723 -3.88 10.94 11.77
CA ARG A 723 -4.56 9.63 11.81
C ARG A 723 -4.94 9.23 13.23
N ASN A 724 -4.05 9.44 14.21
CA ASN A 724 -4.32 9.17 15.62
C ASN A 724 -5.42 10.08 16.20
N LEU A 725 -5.42 11.38 15.86
CA LEU A 725 -6.47 12.32 16.26
C LEU A 725 -7.82 11.98 15.61
N ILE A 726 -7.81 11.53 14.35
CA ILE A 726 -8.96 11.04 13.60
C ILE A 726 -9.60 9.84 14.33
N ASP A 727 -8.85 8.82 14.76
CA ASP A 727 -9.41 7.71 15.53
C ASP A 727 -9.85 8.11 16.96
N LEU A 728 -9.14 9.04 17.62
CA LEU A 728 -9.46 9.44 19.00
C LEU A 728 -10.77 10.23 19.10
N LEU A 729 -10.94 11.28 18.28
CA LEU A 729 -12.01 12.27 18.45
C LEU A 729 -13.43 11.67 18.51
N PRO A 730 -13.82 10.69 17.65
CA PRO A 730 -15.13 10.04 17.72
C PRO A 730 -15.39 9.31 19.04
N ARG A 731 -14.34 8.88 19.76
CA ARG A 731 -14.47 8.08 20.99
C ARG A 731 -14.78 8.96 22.20
N LEU A 732 -14.31 10.21 22.21
CA LEU A 732 -14.36 11.11 23.36
C LEU A 732 -15.78 11.51 23.78
N PHE A 733 -15.98 11.61 25.10
CA PHE A 733 -17.17 12.17 25.76
C PHE A 733 -18.51 11.50 25.43
N ARG A 734 -18.49 10.35 24.75
CA ARG A 734 -19.69 9.52 24.59
C ARG A 734 -20.10 8.98 25.97
N PRO A 735 -21.41 8.90 26.28
CA PRO A 735 -21.85 8.23 27.49
C PRO A 735 -21.43 6.76 27.44
N GLU A 736 -21.18 6.15 28.61
CA GLU A 736 -20.98 4.71 28.73
C GLU A 736 -22.25 3.98 28.30
N THR A 737 -22.31 3.60 27.03
CA THR A 737 -23.43 2.86 26.46
C THR A 737 -23.36 1.39 26.89
N GLY A 738 -23.89 1.11 28.08
CA GLY A 738 -24.34 -0.23 28.49
C GLY A 738 -25.53 -0.74 27.66
N ALA A 739 -25.47 -0.58 26.34
CA ALA A 739 -26.41 -1.08 25.34
C ALA A 739 -25.83 -0.96 23.92
N GLY A 740 -26.17 -1.94 23.07
CA GLY A 740 -25.78 -2.15 21.66
C GLY A 740 -25.33 -0.97 20.78
N ILE A 741 -24.30 -1.24 19.99
CA ILE A 741 -23.83 -0.40 18.87
C ILE A 741 -24.96 -0.20 17.83
N PRO A 742 -25.28 1.04 17.41
CA PRO A 742 -26.23 1.28 16.33
C PRO A 742 -25.63 0.87 14.97
N LEU A 743 -26.16 -0.20 14.38
CA LEU A 743 -25.68 -0.72 13.09
C LEU A 743 -26.22 0.08 11.91
N ARG A 744 -25.30 0.63 11.10
CA ARG A 744 -25.59 1.09 9.72
C ARG A 744 -24.49 0.59 8.78
N ALA A 745 -24.81 -0.42 7.97
CA ALA A 745 -23.91 -0.91 6.93
C ALA A 745 -24.14 -0.16 5.61
N VAL A 746 -23.05 0.21 4.95
CA VAL A 746 -22.95 0.44 3.50
C VAL A 746 -21.75 -0.39 3.06
N VAL A 747 -21.88 -1.17 2.00
CA VAL A 747 -20.87 -2.15 1.56
C VAL A 747 -20.26 -1.69 0.23
N PRO A 748 -18.97 -1.33 0.20
CA PRO A 748 -18.12 -1.48 -0.96
C PRO A 748 -17.54 -2.90 -1.01
N GLU A 749 -17.20 -3.38 -2.19
CA GLU A 749 -16.33 -4.55 -2.39
C GLU A 749 -14.86 -4.11 -2.21
N GLY A 750 -13.96 -4.86 -1.59
CA GLY A 750 -14.14 -6.09 -0.80
C GLY A 750 -12.80 -6.82 -0.64
N GLU A 751 -12.35 -7.13 0.58
CA GLU A 751 -11.02 -7.72 0.78
C GLU A 751 -10.86 -8.61 2.03
N GLN A 752 -9.78 -9.39 2.03
CA GLN A 752 -9.14 -10.18 3.10
C GLN A 752 -9.88 -11.39 3.68
N GLY A 753 -9.09 -12.44 3.95
CA GLY A 753 -9.52 -13.67 4.61
C GLY A 753 -9.52 -13.51 6.13
N VAL A 754 -10.68 -13.69 6.76
CA VAL A 754 -10.93 -13.37 8.19
C VAL A 754 -11.14 -14.65 8.99
N LEU A 755 -10.65 -14.68 10.24
CA LEU A 755 -11.06 -15.64 11.27
C LEU A 755 -11.98 -14.92 12.27
N ALA A 756 -13.29 -15.16 12.18
CA ALA A 756 -14.30 -14.48 13.00
C ALA A 756 -15.12 -15.46 13.85
N LEU A 757 -15.50 -15.00 15.05
CA LEU A 757 -16.50 -15.63 15.91
C LEU A 757 -17.79 -14.82 15.86
N SER A 758 -18.93 -15.49 15.79
CA SER A 758 -20.26 -14.88 15.92
C SER A 758 -21.17 -15.77 16.76
N VAL A 759 -22.12 -15.16 17.47
CA VAL A 759 -23.12 -15.85 18.28
C VAL A 759 -24.49 -15.43 17.75
N ALA A 760 -25.39 -16.39 17.54
CA ALA A 760 -26.74 -16.11 17.09
C ALA A 760 -27.52 -15.23 18.09
N ASP A 761 -28.52 -14.51 17.58
CA ASP A 761 -29.43 -13.71 18.39
C ASP A 761 -30.08 -14.56 19.50
N HIS A 762 -30.13 -13.97 20.68
CA HIS A 762 -30.58 -14.59 21.93
C HIS A 762 -31.37 -13.61 22.82
N GLY A 763 -31.78 -12.46 22.28
CA GLY A 763 -32.52 -11.43 23.02
C GLY A 763 -31.78 -10.98 24.29
N ASP A 764 -32.53 -10.88 25.40
CA ASP A 764 -32.00 -10.41 26.69
C ASP A 764 -31.05 -11.41 27.40
N GLY A 765 -30.93 -12.65 26.91
CA GLY A 765 -30.01 -13.64 27.48
C GLY A 765 -30.51 -15.09 27.49
N VAL A 766 -29.60 -16.03 27.80
CA VAL A 766 -29.87 -17.47 27.81
C VAL A 766 -30.59 -17.88 29.10
N THR A 767 -31.92 -17.85 29.08
CA THR A 767 -32.74 -18.33 30.19
C THR A 767 -32.65 -19.85 30.35
N LEU A 768 -32.17 -20.33 31.50
CA LEU A 768 -32.20 -21.76 31.84
C LEU A 768 -33.61 -22.20 32.26
N GLY A 769 -33.97 -23.45 31.92
CA GLY A 769 -35.27 -24.03 32.23
C GLY A 769 -35.51 -24.27 33.73
N ALA A 770 -36.78 -24.48 34.09
CA ALA A 770 -37.23 -24.62 35.47
C ALA A 770 -36.47 -25.72 36.27
N ALA A 771 -36.18 -25.43 37.54
CA ALA A 771 -35.37 -26.27 38.41
C ALA A 771 -35.94 -27.68 38.62
N GLY A 772 -35.18 -28.70 38.22
CA GLY A 772 -35.38 -30.08 38.64
C GLY A 772 -34.67 -30.33 39.97
N ASN A 773 -35.38 -30.84 40.98
CA ASN A 773 -34.75 -31.29 42.22
C ASN A 773 -34.23 -32.72 42.06
N ALA A 774 -32.91 -32.92 42.22
CA ALA A 774 -32.23 -34.21 42.07
C ALA A 774 -31.93 -34.91 43.41
N GLY A 775 -32.39 -34.34 44.54
CA GLY A 775 -32.25 -34.88 45.89
C GLY A 775 -31.33 -34.04 46.77
N ASP A 776 -30.07 -33.88 46.36
CA ASP A 776 -29.04 -33.08 47.06
C ASP A 776 -28.83 -31.68 46.43
N ARG A 777 -29.29 -31.49 45.18
CA ARG A 777 -29.12 -30.27 44.39
C ARG A 777 -30.37 -29.90 43.59
N LEU A 778 -30.46 -28.63 43.22
CA LEU A 778 -31.33 -28.14 42.15
C LEU A 778 -30.52 -28.08 40.86
N ARG A 779 -31.06 -28.64 39.78
CA ARG A 779 -30.45 -28.68 38.44
C ARG A 779 -31.32 -27.91 37.45
N PHE A 780 -30.70 -26.99 36.72
CA PHE A 780 -31.29 -26.22 35.64
C PHE A 780 -30.60 -26.61 34.32
N THR A 781 -31.33 -26.55 33.21
CA THR A 781 -30.81 -26.92 31.89
C THR A 781 -31.22 -25.92 30.82
N GLY A 782 -30.30 -25.57 29.93
CA GLY A 782 -30.56 -24.74 28.75
C GLY A 782 -29.66 -25.13 27.59
N ALA A 783 -29.67 -24.35 26.52
CA ALA A 783 -28.77 -24.53 25.38
C ALA A 783 -28.10 -23.19 25.04
N LEU A 784 -26.83 -23.24 24.66
CA LEU A 784 -26.11 -22.09 24.11
C LEU A 784 -26.70 -21.73 22.74
N PRO A 785 -26.86 -20.43 22.39
CA PRO A 785 -27.21 -20.00 21.04
C PRO A 785 -26.17 -20.51 20.03
N ALA A 786 -26.57 -20.67 18.77
CA ALA A 786 -25.70 -21.19 17.73
C ALA A 786 -24.48 -20.27 17.52
N VAL A 787 -23.28 -20.79 17.80
CA VAL A 787 -22.01 -20.07 17.68
C VAL A 787 -21.39 -20.41 16.32
N THR A 788 -21.25 -19.44 15.43
CA THR A 788 -20.66 -19.65 14.10
C THR A 788 -19.26 -19.07 14.03
N VAL A 789 -18.28 -19.94 13.82
CA VAL A 789 -16.92 -19.56 13.42
C VAL A 789 -16.87 -19.48 11.90
N THR A 790 -16.21 -18.47 11.34
CA THR A 790 -15.88 -18.41 9.91
C THR A 790 -14.39 -18.19 9.75
N ASP A 791 -13.71 -19.07 9.02
CA ASP A 791 -12.30 -18.90 8.65
C ASP A 791 -12.16 -18.87 7.11
N SER A 792 -11.94 -17.69 6.54
CA SER A 792 -11.64 -17.50 5.12
C SER A 792 -10.15 -17.22 4.85
N ARG A 793 -9.27 -17.35 5.85
CA ARG A 793 -7.82 -17.18 5.68
C ARG A 793 -7.26 -18.21 4.69
N SER A 794 -6.47 -17.76 3.72
CA SER A 794 -5.80 -18.64 2.74
C SER A 794 -4.82 -19.62 3.41
N VAL A 795 -4.29 -20.58 2.64
CA VAL A 795 -3.25 -21.50 3.16
C VAL A 795 -1.98 -20.75 3.56
N ALA A 796 -1.62 -19.68 2.84
CA ALA A 796 -0.48 -18.82 3.19
C ALA A 796 -0.73 -18.01 4.49
N GLN A 797 -1.96 -17.57 4.73
CA GLN A 797 -2.31 -16.73 5.89
C GLN A 797 -2.47 -17.50 7.21
N ALA A 798 -2.76 -18.81 7.16
CA ALA A 798 -2.88 -19.65 8.36
C ALA A 798 -1.74 -20.66 8.51
N GLY A 799 -0.97 -20.92 7.45
CA GLY A 799 0.06 -21.96 7.44
C GLY A 799 -0.53 -23.33 7.81
N ALA A 800 0.05 -23.95 8.84
CA ALA A 800 -0.43 -25.22 9.41
C ALA A 800 -1.35 -25.03 10.63
N SER A 801 -1.82 -23.81 10.94
CA SER A 801 -2.74 -23.57 12.07
C SER A 801 -4.20 -23.84 11.70
N GLY A 802 -4.93 -24.41 12.65
CA GLY A 802 -6.39 -24.47 12.70
C GLY A 802 -7.00 -23.32 13.51
N TRP A 803 -8.05 -23.61 14.28
CA TRP A 803 -8.65 -22.68 15.26
C TRP A 803 -9.30 -23.41 16.43
N ALA A 804 -9.48 -22.73 17.56
CA ALA A 804 -10.18 -23.23 18.75
C ALA A 804 -11.06 -22.15 19.39
N VAL A 805 -12.28 -22.55 19.79
CA VAL A 805 -13.16 -21.73 20.63
C VAL A 805 -13.08 -22.24 22.06
N SER A 806 -12.79 -21.34 23.00
CA SER A 806 -12.85 -21.57 24.45
C SER A 806 -13.96 -20.73 25.05
N GLY A 807 -14.41 -21.07 26.26
CA GLY A 807 -15.35 -20.26 27.03
C GLY A 807 -15.16 -20.39 28.54
N GLN A 808 -15.45 -19.30 29.25
CA GLN A 808 -15.32 -19.18 30.70
C GLN A 808 -16.50 -18.38 31.25
N ALA A 809 -17.05 -18.83 32.38
CA ALA A 809 -18.13 -18.17 33.08
C ALA A 809 -17.61 -17.41 34.31
N TYR A 810 -18.33 -16.34 34.67
CA TYR A 810 -18.09 -15.56 35.88
C TYR A 810 -19.20 -15.82 36.91
N ALA A 811 -18.99 -15.40 38.16
CA ALA A 811 -19.94 -15.64 39.24
C ALA A 811 -21.30 -14.98 38.94
N PHE A 812 -22.39 -15.73 39.15
CA PHE A 812 -23.74 -15.25 39.00
C PHE A 812 -24.16 -14.43 40.21
N THR A 813 -24.84 -13.31 39.99
CA THR A 813 -25.25 -12.36 41.02
C THR A 813 -26.78 -12.36 41.22
N SER A 814 -27.22 -12.19 42.46
CA SER A 814 -28.64 -11.98 42.80
C SER A 814 -28.75 -10.90 43.88
N GLY A 815 -28.73 -9.64 43.43
CA GLY A 815 -28.45 -8.50 44.30
C GLY A 815 -27.05 -8.64 44.92
N THR A 816 -26.96 -8.66 46.25
CA THR A 816 -25.68 -8.85 46.97
C THR A 816 -25.26 -10.32 47.16
N ARG A 817 -25.99 -11.28 46.57
CA ARG A 817 -25.65 -12.71 46.67
C ARG A 817 -24.83 -13.16 45.47
N LEU A 818 -23.83 -13.99 45.71
CA LEU A 818 -23.00 -14.62 44.67
C LEU A 818 -23.26 -16.12 44.61
N LEU A 819 -23.18 -16.66 43.40
CA LEU A 819 -23.11 -18.08 43.07
C LEU A 819 -21.91 -18.28 42.14
N ASP A 820 -20.95 -19.11 42.53
CA ASP A 820 -19.68 -19.25 41.82
C ASP A 820 -19.86 -19.93 40.43
N ALA A 821 -19.08 -19.49 39.44
CA ALA A 821 -19.05 -20.03 38.08
C ALA A 821 -18.77 -21.54 38.00
N GLN A 822 -18.13 -22.13 39.02
CA GLN A 822 -17.92 -23.59 39.12
C GLN A 822 -19.25 -24.38 39.20
N HIS A 823 -20.38 -23.72 39.48
CA HIS A 823 -21.71 -24.33 39.43
C HIS A 823 -22.30 -24.47 38.02
N LEU A 824 -21.78 -23.75 37.02
CA LEU A 824 -22.16 -23.93 35.62
C LEU A 824 -21.20 -24.94 34.95
N GLY A 825 -21.78 -25.95 34.30
CA GLY A 825 -21.10 -26.87 33.42
C GLY A 825 -21.73 -26.87 32.02
N TRP A 826 -21.07 -27.52 31.06
CA TRP A 826 -21.58 -27.63 29.69
C TRP A 826 -21.25 -28.94 28.99
N ARG A 827 -21.96 -29.23 27.92
CA ARG A 827 -21.70 -30.33 27.00
C ARG A 827 -21.61 -29.82 25.55
N PRO A 828 -20.40 -29.60 25.02
CA PRO A 828 -20.22 -29.05 23.68
C PRO A 828 -20.63 -30.00 22.55
N ARG A 829 -20.96 -29.41 21.40
CA ARG A 829 -21.22 -30.11 20.13
C ARG A 829 -20.79 -29.25 18.93
N VAL A 830 -20.38 -29.91 17.86
CA VAL A 830 -20.25 -29.31 16.52
C VAL A 830 -21.54 -29.64 15.77
N GLU A 831 -22.22 -28.62 15.23
CA GLU A 831 -23.49 -28.79 14.52
C GLU A 831 -23.28 -28.90 13.00
N THR A 832 -22.18 -28.31 12.48
CA THR A 832 -21.73 -28.53 11.09
C THR A 832 -20.88 -29.79 10.96
N ALA A 833 -21.42 -30.85 10.34
CA ALA A 833 -20.66 -32.06 10.05
C ALA A 833 -19.59 -31.83 8.95
N ARG A 834 -18.31 -31.74 9.35
CA ARG A 834 -17.14 -31.61 8.46
C ARG A 834 -15.95 -32.37 9.05
N ALA A 835 -15.09 -32.94 8.19
CA ALA A 835 -13.80 -33.50 8.63
C ALA A 835 -12.96 -32.42 9.35
N GLY A 836 -12.07 -32.83 10.25
CA GLY A 836 -11.22 -31.93 11.02
C GLY A 836 -11.91 -31.11 12.13
N LEU A 837 -13.24 -31.02 12.20
CA LEU A 837 -13.95 -30.36 13.30
C LEU A 837 -14.17 -31.32 14.47
N THR A 838 -13.83 -30.90 15.69
CA THR A 838 -13.97 -31.70 16.92
C THR A 838 -14.61 -30.87 18.04
N ALA A 839 -15.63 -31.43 18.71
CA ALA A 839 -16.25 -30.83 19.89
C ALA A 839 -15.32 -30.92 21.12
N GLY A 840 -15.38 -29.93 22.00
CA GLY A 840 -14.69 -29.96 23.29
C GLY A 840 -15.26 -30.98 24.27
N ALA A 841 -14.49 -31.29 25.31
CA ALA A 841 -14.92 -32.22 26.35
C ALA A 841 -16.05 -31.63 27.22
N GLU A 842 -16.93 -32.50 27.71
CA GLU A 842 -17.97 -32.16 28.68
C GLU A 842 -17.34 -31.66 29.99
N ARG A 843 -17.87 -30.55 30.53
CA ARG A 843 -17.44 -29.94 31.80
C ARG A 843 -18.55 -30.13 32.83
N ALA A 844 -18.32 -31.03 33.79
CA ALA A 844 -19.20 -31.20 34.94
C ALA A 844 -19.09 -30.02 35.91
N THR A 845 -20.21 -29.73 36.59
CA THR A 845 -20.28 -28.75 37.70
C THR A 845 -19.44 -29.20 38.90
N VAL A 846 -19.14 -28.31 39.85
CA VAL A 846 -18.50 -28.66 41.13
C VAL A 846 -19.26 -29.78 41.87
N LEU A 847 -20.59 -29.71 41.90
CA LEU A 847 -21.42 -30.74 42.54
C LEU A 847 -21.39 -32.07 41.76
N GLY A 848 -21.16 -32.01 40.44
CA GLY A 848 -20.91 -33.16 39.57
C GLY A 848 -19.47 -33.69 39.62
N GLY A 849 -18.59 -33.10 40.44
CA GLY A 849 -17.18 -33.51 40.59
C GLY A 849 -16.23 -32.96 39.53
N GLY A 850 -16.62 -31.89 38.82
CA GLY A 850 -15.75 -31.14 37.90
C GLY A 850 -15.39 -29.75 38.42
N GLU A 851 -14.81 -28.91 37.56
CA GLU A 851 -14.42 -27.52 37.85
C GLU A 851 -15.43 -26.49 37.33
N GLY A 852 -16.52 -26.96 36.70
CA GLY A 852 -17.48 -26.12 35.97
C GLY A 852 -16.83 -25.34 34.83
N LEU A 853 -17.24 -24.08 34.67
CA LEU A 853 -16.69 -23.11 33.72
C LEU A 853 -16.01 -21.91 34.41
N ALA A 854 -15.74 -21.98 35.72
CA ALA A 854 -14.84 -21.04 36.39
C ALA A 854 -13.42 -21.07 35.78
N VAL A 855 -13.02 -22.22 35.27
CA VAL A 855 -11.80 -22.44 34.47
C VAL A 855 -12.20 -22.61 33.00
N PRO A 856 -11.47 -22.04 32.02
CA PRO A 856 -11.79 -22.17 30.61
C PRO A 856 -12.05 -23.61 30.13
N GLY A 857 -13.18 -23.81 29.46
CA GLY A 857 -13.53 -25.03 28.75
C GLY A 857 -13.43 -24.82 27.23
N ARG A 858 -12.92 -25.82 26.49
CA ARG A 858 -13.00 -25.79 25.03
C ARG A 858 -14.43 -26.08 24.58
N LEU A 859 -14.96 -25.28 23.66
CA LEU A 859 -16.24 -25.51 22.99
C LEU A 859 -16.04 -26.39 21.75
N ALA A 860 -15.11 -26.03 20.87
CA ALA A 860 -14.70 -26.84 19.73
C ALA A 860 -13.31 -26.41 19.21
N SER A 861 -12.76 -27.19 18.29
CA SER A 861 -11.62 -26.78 17.47
C SER A 861 -11.63 -27.45 16.10
N ALA A 862 -10.99 -26.80 15.13
CA ALA A 862 -10.74 -27.29 13.79
C ALA A 862 -9.25 -27.59 13.59
N THR A 863 -8.93 -28.70 12.90
CA THR A 863 -7.62 -28.92 12.29
C THR A 863 -7.49 -28.08 10.99
N PRO A 864 -6.29 -27.97 10.38
CA PRO A 864 -6.10 -27.27 9.11
C PRO A 864 -6.95 -27.80 7.95
N GLU A 865 -7.34 -29.08 7.98
CA GLU A 865 -8.28 -29.69 7.04
C GLU A 865 -9.72 -29.18 7.24
N GLY A 866 -10.14 -29.03 8.50
CA GLY A 866 -11.52 -28.68 8.85
C GLY A 866 -11.80 -27.17 8.96
N ARG A 867 -10.75 -26.34 9.06
CA ARG A 867 -10.89 -24.93 9.46
C ARG A 867 -11.72 -24.08 8.49
N PHE A 868 -11.55 -24.28 7.19
CA PHE A 868 -11.95 -23.33 6.15
C PHE A 868 -13.48 -23.26 5.95
N GLY A 869 -13.98 -22.05 5.71
CA GLY A 869 -15.40 -21.72 5.62
C GLY A 869 -16.07 -21.58 6.98
N SER A 870 -17.40 -21.44 6.99
CA SER A 870 -18.19 -21.31 8.23
C SER A 870 -18.50 -22.65 8.89
N ALA A 871 -18.53 -22.71 10.21
CA ALA A 871 -18.89 -23.86 11.02
C ALA A 871 -19.69 -23.43 12.26
N THR A 872 -20.86 -24.05 12.46
CA THR A 872 -21.76 -23.79 13.58
C THR A 872 -21.53 -24.80 14.71
N LEU A 873 -21.51 -24.28 15.93
CA LEU A 873 -21.21 -24.94 17.19
C LEU A 873 -22.35 -24.67 18.20
N GLY A 874 -22.49 -25.54 19.18
CA GLY A 874 -23.43 -25.34 20.29
C GLY A 874 -22.98 -26.05 21.55
N ALA A 875 -23.74 -25.88 22.63
CA ALA A 875 -23.56 -26.64 23.86
C ALA A 875 -24.90 -26.77 24.61
N ASP A 876 -25.06 -27.86 25.35
CA ASP A 876 -26.08 -27.94 26.40
C ASP A 876 -25.48 -27.38 27.70
N LEU A 877 -26.19 -26.46 28.35
CA LEU A 877 -25.77 -25.79 29.58
C LEU A 877 -26.46 -26.43 30.78
N VAL A 878 -25.70 -26.67 31.86
CA VAL A 878 -26.19 -27.30 33.09
C VAL A 878 -25.70 -26.50 34.29
N LEU A 879 -26.62 -25.89 35.04
CA LEU A 879 -26.32 -25.22 36.31
C LEU A 879 -26.81 -26.13 37.45
N GLU A 880 -25.93 -26.46 38.41
CA GLU A 880 -26.30 -27.24 39.60
C GLU A 880 -25.92 -26.53 40.89
N VAL A 881 -26.90 -26.29 41.75
CA VAL A 881 -26.73 -25.54 43.01
C VAL A 881 -27.27 -26.34 44.21
N PRO A 882 -26.73 -26.16 45.44
CA PRO A 882 -27.25 -26.83 46.64
C PRO A 882 -28.75 -26.57 46.88
N VAL A 883 -29.48 -27.53 47.46
CA VAL A 883 -30.94 -27.38 47.73
C VAL A 883 -31.31 -26.28 48.71
N ASP A 884 -30.35 -25.77 49.48
CA ASP A 884 -30.48 -24.64 50.41
C ASP A 884 -30.05 -23.29 49.80
N THR A 885 -29.75 -23.23 48.50
CA THR A 885 -29.47 -21.99 47.76
C THR A 885 -30.65 -21.01 47.89
N ALA A 886 -30.34 -19.76 48.24
CA ALA A 886 -31.37 -18.74 48.48
C ALA A 886 -32.19 -18.43 47.22
N PRO A 887 -33.53 -18.34 47.29
CA PRO A 887 -34.36 -17.99 46.14
C PRO A 887 -34.07 -16.58 45.59
N GLY A 888 -33.89 -16.48 44.27
CA GLY A 888 -33.70 -15.24 43.52
C GLY A 888 -33.42 -15.52 42.04
N THR A 889 -33.48 -14.49 41.19
CA THR A 889 -32.91 -14.56 39.83
C THR A 889 -31.39 -14.40 39.95
N TYR A 890 -30.62 -15.28 39.31
CA TYR A 890 -29.15 -15.25 39.33
C TYR A 890 -28.62 -15.02 37.92
N GLU A 891 -27.91 -13.91 37.71
CA GLU A 891 -27.47 -13.42 36.39
C GLU A 891 -25.93 -13.35 36.34
N GLY A 892 -25.34 -13.83 35.24
CA GLY A 892 -23.88 -13.93 35.10
C GLY A 892 -23.45 -14.24 33.66
N THR A 893 -22.23 -13.83 33.31
CA THR A 893 -21.72 -13.83 31.93
C THR A 893 -20.93 -15.10 31.61
N LEU A 894 -21.09 -15.60 30.38
CA LEU A 894 -20.25 -16.63 29.76
C LEU A 894 -19.54 -16.00 28.55
N THR A 895 -18.26 -15.72 28.68
CA THR A 895 -17.43 -15.19 27.60
C THR A 895 -16.98 -16.34 26.70
N LEU A 896 -16.97 -16.12 25.38
CA LEU A 896 -16.39 -17.02 24.39
C LEU A 896 -15.21 -16.32 23.69
N SER A 897 -14.13 -17.05 23.46
CA SER A 897 -12.91 -16.54 22.82
C SER A 897 -12.44 -17.49 21.73
N LEU A 898 -12.10 -16.95 20.57
CA LEU A 898 -11.61 -17.68 19.41
C LEU A 898 -10.12 -17.41 19.23
N PHE A 899 -9.33 -18.47 19.07
CA PHE A 899 -7.88 -18.42 18.91
C PHE A 899 -7.44 -19.23 17.68
N PRO A 900 -6.41 -18.81 16.93
CA PRO A 900 -5.65 -19.74 16.10
C PRO A 900 -4.95 -20.77 17.00
N VAL A 901 -4.76 -22.00 16.51
CA VAL A 901 -4.00 -23.05 17.21
C VAL A 901 -3.24 -23.90 16.18
N ASP A 902 -2.05 -24.37 16.54
CA ASP A 902 -1.27 -25.33 15.75
C ASP A 902 -1.72 -26.79 15.97
#